data_AF-A0A9D7RKC5-F1
#
_entry.id   AF-A0A9D7RKC5-F1
#
_cell.length_a   1.000
_cell.length_b   1.000
_cell.length_c   1.000
_cell.angle_alpha   90.00
_cell.angle_beta   90.00
_cell.angle_gamma   90.00
#
_symmetry.space_group_name_H-M   'P 1'
#
loop_
_entity.id
_entity.type
_entity.pdbx_description
1 polymer ?
#
loop_
_entity_poly.entity_id
_entity_poly.type
_entity_poly.pdbx_seq_one_letter_code
_entity_poly.pdbx_strand_id
1 'polypeptide(L)'
;MNRTLLIVVFVIASLPLTLAADTPIIPFGSTWKYLDNGSNQGTSWRASGFNDASWASGPAQLGYGDGDEATVVGYGPNASNKYITTYFRRNFTLANANAHLGYLLRVVRDDGVVIHLNGTEVFRQNFNQGGLGHTSLAYTAVSDAEEDQVLEELLSPSLFTNGVNTIAVELHQSAVTSSDLSFDLELIGLDANASLFRGPYLGIATPTGVTISWTTDVPTDGRIRYGPSSSELTQVTSSSTIGLHHEVALTGLSPGTTYYYAIGSSTQDLSAGDPTTFFTTHPVQGDTTPKRIWVVGDAGTGYDSQRNVRDSYLNFISNSRKADAWLMLGDNAYNHGRTSEYQLGLFHDMYEPILCNTPLWPAPGNHDYGSTANATNNTGPYYDLFALPTSAQAGGIPSNTEAYYSFDLGNIHFISLDSYGVSRATNGQMAVWLLADLAYAKANSKWIIAYWHHPPYTKGSHDSDNTGDSGGLMRDMRENILPILEQHGVDLVLSGHSHSYERSFLIDGHYGISSTFNAMTMGKDMGSGRSGAPGAYSKPADPTAHSGTVYTVCGVSGKRTTTGTLAHPAMFMSTYAHFGSMILDVTGDSLHVMFLDDTGSVIDHFDLVKPASSMTVPLKIALQGPYDPLTGSMRDDLRTTGSIPLTEPYSELGLIVGASPETIDPAILLITGPSAIVDWVLVELRAKGDPASVLASRAALVRRDGQVVDVDGLSPIAFPVPVGEYHVAVQHRNHLGVMTASPLRLNHVPGYLDLTDPTTLTWGTEAQCAINGTMALWCGDVWRDGRLVYTGPNNDRDPILSAIGGTVPSQTIGGYLPSDVDMDGTTKYSGAGNDRDRILFGIGGSTPTNVRTGQVP
;
A
#
# COMPACT_ATOMS: atom_id res chain seq x y z
N MET A 1 -24.76 -42.89 -76.39
CA MET A 1 -23.72 -41.99 -75.84
C MET A 1 -23.51 -42.37 -74.38
N ASN A 2 -22.41 -43.07 -74.11
CA ASN A 2 -22.01 -43.53 -72.79
C ASN A 2 -21.57 -42.34 -71.93
N ARG A 3 -22.13 -42.20 -70.73
CA ARG A 3 -21.53 -41.40 -69.66
C ARG A 3 -21.29 -42.31 -68.47
N THR A 4 -20.02 -42.66 -68.31
CA THR A 4 -19.45 -43.47 -67.24
C THR A 4 -19.61 -42.76 -65.91
N LEU A 5 -20.13 -43.49 -64.93
CA LEU A 5 -20.21 -43.11 -63.51
C LEU A 5 -18.79 -43.22 -62.92
N LEU A 6 -18.17 -42.10 -62.55
CA LEU A 6 -16.95 -42.09 -61.74
C LEU A 6 -17.35 -41.87 -60.28
N ILE A 7 -17.35 -42.94 -59.49
CA ILE A 7 -17.38 -42.86 -58.03
C ILE A 7 -15.93 -42.64 -57.59
N VAL A 8 -15.61 -41.43 -57.14
CA VAL A 8 -14.36 -41.14 -56.43
C VAL A 8 -14.60 -41.44 -54.96
N VAL A 9 -14.14 -42.60 -54.50
CA VAL A 9 -14.05 -42.94 -53.08
C VAL A 9 -12.86 -42.16 -52.51
N PHE A 10 -13.13 -41.12 -51.70
CA PHE A 10 -12.12 -40.56 -50.82
C PHE A 10 -11.87 -41.57 -49.70
N VAL A 11 -10.80 -42.36 -49.82
CA VAL A 11 -10.21 -43.06 -48.68
C VAL A 11 -9.52 -41.99 -47.84
N ILE A 12 -10.22 -41.46 -46.84
CA ILE A 12 -9.58 -40.75 -45.75
C ILE A 12 -8.83 -41.84 -44.98
N ALA A 13 -7.55 -41.99 -45.28
CA ALA A 13 -6.63 -42.68 -44.37
C ALA A 13 -6.55 -41.80 -43.12
N SER A 14 -7.43 -42.05 -42.15
CA SER A 14 -7.23 -41.61 -40.77
C SER A 14 -6.04 -42.41 -40.25
N LEU A 15 -4.82 -41.92 -40.52
CA LEU A 15 -3.69 -42.26 -39.67
C LEU A 15 -4.11 -41.82 -38.26
N PRO A 16 -4.19 -42.72 -37.27
CA PRO A 16 -4.28 -42.26 -35.90
C PRO A 16 -3.04 -41.38 -35.69
N LEU A 17 -3.26 -40.10 -35.41
CA LEU A 17 -2.23 -39.25 -34.85
C LEU A 17 -1.99 -39.85 -33.46
N THR A 18 -1.10 -40.83 -33.35
CA THR A 18 -0.56 -41.22 -32.05
C THR A 18 0.15 -39.97 -31.56
N LEU A 19 -0.47 -39.29 -30.58
CA LEU A 19 0.22 -38.25 -29.82
C LEU A 19 1.55 -38.84 -29.38
N ALA A 20 2.66 -38.20 -29.72
CA ALA A 20 3.93 -38.57 -29.13
C ALA A 20 3.79 -38.27 -27.62
N ALA A 21 3.96 -39.30 -26.81
CA ALA A 21 3.93 -39.16 -25.36
C ALA A 21 5.32 -38.74 -24.90
N ASP A 22 5.38 -38.02 -23.78
CA ASP A 22 6.65 -37.67 -23.16
C ASP A 22 7.48 -38.93 -22.90
N THR A 23 8.75 -38.85 -23.28
CA THR A 23 9.65 -39.99 -23.33
C THR A 23 10.57 -39.95 -22.11
N PRO A 24 10.48 -40.88 -21.16
CA PRO A 24 11.45 -40.94 -20.07
C PRO A 24 12.83 -41.34 -20.62
N ILE A 25 13.80 -40.42 -20.52
CA ILE A 25 15.18 -40.63 -20.97
C ILE A 25 15.99 -41.25 -19.83
N ILE A 26 15.78 -40.72 -18.63
CA ILE A 26 16.30 -41.27 -17.37
C ILE A 26 15.11 -41.29 -16.42
N PRO A 27 14.48 -42.46 -16.16
CA PRO A 27 13.44 -42.57 -15.15
C PRO A 27 14.02 -42.44 -13.74
N PHE A 28 13.21 -42.01 -12.77
CA PHE A 28 13.51 -42.21 -11.34
C PHE A 28 13.82 -43.68 -11.04
N GLY A 29 14.64 -43.93 -10.02
CA GLY A 29 15.15 -45.25 -9.69
C GLY A 29 16.24 -45.78 -10.64
N SER A 30 16.71 -44.95 -11.59
CA SER A 30 17.79 -45.31 -12.51
C SER A 30 19.10 -45.62 -11.78
N THR A 31 19.95 -46.44 -12.39
CA THR A 31 21.29 -46.72 -11.85
C THR A 31 22.24 -45.54 -12.06
N TRP A 32 22.86 -45.07 -10.99
CA TRP A 32 23.88 -44.01 -11.04
C TRP A 32 25.26 -44.58 -10.68
N LYS A 33 26.30 -44.04 -11.32
CA LYS A 33 27.67 -44.16 -10.80
C LYS A 33 27.81 -43.20 -9.64
N TYR A 34 28.40 -43.63 -8.54
CA TYR A 34 28.59 -42.79 -7.37
C TYR A 34 29.98 -42.91 -6.76
N LEU A 35 30.40 -41.83 -6.11
CA LEU A 35 31.63 -41.74 -5.32
C LEU A 35 31.34 -41.06 -3.98
N ASP A 36 31.55 -41.81 -2.91
CA ASP A 36 31.14 -41.53 -1.53
C ASP A 36 32.34 -41.59 -0.56
N ASN A 37 33.55 -41.38 -1.07
CA ASN A 37 34.79 -41.55 -0.31
C ASN A 37 35.38 -40.23 0.23
N GLY A 38 34.66 -39.11 0.07
CA GLY A 38 35.08 -37.78 0.54
C GLY A 38 36.23 -37.13 -0.24
N SER A 39 36.69 -37.73 -1.34
CA SER A 39 37.81 -37.20 -2.11
C SER A 39 37.41 -35.99 -2.98
N ASN A 40 38.34 -35.04 -3.17
CA ASN A 40 38.16 -33.91 -4.06
C ASN A 40 38.27 -34.33 -5.54
N GLN A 41 37.20 -34.21 -6.31
CA GLN A 41 37.19 -34.55 -7.73
C GLN A 41 37.56 -33.37 -8.66
N GLY A 42 37.74 -32.16 -8.12
CA GLY A 42 37.94 -30.95 -8.92
C GLY A 42 36.75 -30.68 -9.83
N THR A 43 36.98 -30.19 -11.05
CA THR A 43 35.92 -29.88 -12.03
C THR A 43 35.88 -30.81 -13.24
N SER A 44 36.92 -31.62 -13.46
CA SER A 44 37.04 -32.47 -14.65
C SER A 44 35.98 -33.57 -14.72
N TRP A 45 35.51 -34.06 -13.56
CA TRP A 45 34.47 -35.08 -13.46
C TRP A 45 33.11 -34.66 -14.04
N ARG A 46 32.86 -33.35 -14.14
CA ARG A 46 31.61 -32.79 -14.70
C ARG A 46 31.52 -32.98 -16.21
N ALA A 47 32.65 -33.11 -16.90
CA ALA A 47 32.70 -33.23 -18.35
C ALA A 47 32.34 -34.65 -18.82
N SER A 48 31.82 -34.77 -20.03
CA SER A 48 31.39 -36.07 -20.59
C SER A 48 32.53 -37.07 -20.77
N GLY A 49 33.75 -36.59 -21.04
CA GLY A 49 34.94 -37.43 -21.26
C GLY A 49 35.61 -37.99 -19.99
N PHE A 50 35.12 -37.69 -18.78
CA PHE A 50 35.75 -38.20 -17.56
C PHE A 50 35.53 -39.71 -17.37
N ASN A 51 36.60 -40.40 -16.97
CA ASN A 51 36.60 -41.84 -16.73
C ASN A 51 36.20 -42.15 -15.28
N ASP A 52 34.96 -42.59 -15.09
CA ASP A 52 34.38 -43.02 -13.82
C ASP A 52 34.29 -44.54 -13.69
N ALA A 53 35.06 -45.31 -14.46
CA ALA A 53 34.99 -46.78 -14.45
C ALA A 53 35.25 -47.40 -13.06
N SER A 54 36.01 -46.71 -12.21
CA SER A 54 36.29 -47.13 -10.83
C SER A 54 35.22 -46.74 -9.81
N TRP A 55 34.20 -45.96 -10.20
CA TRP A 55 33.12 -45.55 -9.31
C TRP A 55 32.14 -46.71 -9.11
N ALA A 56 31.62 -46.82 -7.89
CA ALA A 56 30.57 -47.78 -7.55
C ALA A 56 29.28 -47.43 -8.31
N SER A 57 28.34 -48.37 -8.39
CA SER A 57 27.06 -48.12 -9.07
C SER A 57 25.91 -48.87 -8.41
N GLY A 58 24.76 -48.22 -8.31
CA GLY A 58 23.53 -48.79 -7.77
C GLY A 58 22.29 -48.00 -8.22
N PRO A 59 21.08 -48.60 -8.13
CA PRO A 59 19.83 -47.90 -8.39
C PRO A 59 19.57 -46.78 -7.38
N ALA A 60 19.01 -45.66 -7.85
CA ALA A 60 18.40 -44.66 -6.99
C ALA A 60 17.10 -45.18 -6.34
N GLN A 61 16.59 -44.63 -5.25
CA GLN A 61 17.14 -43.54 -4.43
C GLN A 61 18.48 -43.96 -3.79
N LEU A 62 19.49 -43.10 -3.91
CA LEU A 62 20.81 -43.31 -3.29
C LEU A 62 20.95 -42.42 -2.07
N GLY A 63 21.43 -42.99 -0.96
CA GLY A 63 21.39 -42.25 0.29
C GLY A 63 21.82 -42.99 1.56
N TYR A 64 21.47 -42.44 2.71
CA TYR A 64 21.46 -43.09 4.02
C TYR A 64 20.54 -42.34 4.97
N GLY A 65 20.03 -42.99 6.02
CA GLY A 65 19.35 -42.32 7.14
C GLY A 65 17.84 -42.57 7.21
N ASP A 66 17.18 -42.69 6.06
CA ASP A 66 15.70 -42.68 5.93
C ASP A 66 15.11 -44.09 5.85
N GLY A 67 15.91 -45.06 5.39
CA GLY A 67 15.52 -46.47 5.31
C GLY A 67 14.69 -46.84 4.09
N ASP A 68 14.52 -45.92 3.15
CA ASP A 68 13.89 -46.11 1.84
C ASP A 68 14.92 -46.24 0.69
N GLU A 69 16.23 -46.18 0.98
CA GLU A 69 17.27 -46.10 -0.03
C GLU A 69 17.49 -47.45 -0.73
N ALA A 70 17.36 -47.45 -2.06
CA ALA A 70 17.67 -48.61 -2.87
C ALA A 70 19.17 -48.91 -2.90
N THR A 71 20.00 -47.88 -2.79
CA THR A 71 21.46 -47.99 -2.63
C THR A 71 21.93 -47.14 -1.47
N VAL A 72 22.41 -47.80 -0.42
CA VAL A 72 23.04 -47.11 0.72
C VAL A 72 24.46 -46.67 0.32
N VAL A 73 24.73 -45.37 0.40
CA VAL A 73 26.08 -44.78 0.19
C VAL A 73 26.80 -44.59 1.51
N GLY A 74 28.14 -44.59 1.48
CA GLY A 74 28.97 -44.39 2.67
C GLY A 74 29.10 -42.92 3.06
N TYR A 75 28.98 -42.62 4.35
CA TYR A 75 29.26 -41.28 4.90
C TYR A 75 30.68 -41.14 5.47
N GLY A 76 31.54 -42.14 5.28
CA GLY A 76 32.86 -42.22 5.89
C GLY A 76 32.88 -42.88 7.28
N PRO A 77 34.04 -42.92 7.95
CA PRO A 77 34.23 -43.74 9.13
C PRO A 77 33.66 -43.14 10.43
N ASN A 78 33.22 -41.88 10.43
CA ASN A 78 32.82 -41.16 11.63
C ASN A 78 31.44 -40.50 11.45
N ALA A 79 30.44 -40.98 12.19
CA ALA A 79 29.08 -40.45 12.14
C ALA A 79 28.95 -39.00 12.66
N SER A 80 29.91 -38.51 13.45
CA SER A 80 29.97 -37.11 13.89
C SER A 80 30.84 -36.23 12.99
N ASN A 81 31.43 -36.79 11.92
CA ASN A 81 32.24 -36.07 10.95
C ASN A 81 32.16 -36.77 9.59
N LYS A 82 30.95 -36.78 9.02
CA LYS A 82 30.61 -37.39 7.74
C LYS A 82 31.29 -36.64 6.59
N TYR A 83 31.48 -37.32 5.46
CA TYR A 83 31.87 -36.65 4.23
C TYR A 83 30.79 -35.69 3.78
N ILE A 84 31.18 -34.47 3.40
CA ILE A 84 30.24 -33.42 3.01
C ILE A 84 29.65 -33.71 1.63
N THR A 85 30.47 -34.18 0.68
CA THR A 85 30.05 -34.33 -0.72
C THR A 85 29.97 -35.78 -1.15
N THR A 86 28.87 -36.12 -1.82
CA THR A 86 28.71 -37.35 -2.59
C THR A 86 28.48 -37.00 -4.06
N TYR A 87 29.22 -37.65 -4.96
CA TYR A 87 29.15 -37.40 -6.39
C TYR A 87 28.36 -38.49 -7.10
N PHE A 88 27.56 -38.09 -8.08
CA PHE A 88 26.80 -38.99 -8.95
C PHE A 88 27.06 -38.66 -10.42
N ARG A 89 27.18 -39.67 -11.27
CA ARG A 89 27.29 -39.52 -12.73
C ARG A 89 26.44 -40.54 -13.46
N ARG A 90 25.88 -40.11 -14.58
CA ARG A 90 25.20 -40.99 -15.52
C ARG A 90 25.38 -40.51 -16.95
N ASN A 91 25.81 -41.43 -17.80
CA ASN A 91 25.81 -41.24 -19.24
C ASN A 91 24.49 -41.76 -19.82
N PHE A 92 23.97 -41.05 -20.80
CA PHE A 92 22.81 -41.44 -21.59
C PHE A 92 23.04 -41.02 -23.04
N THR A 93 22.32 -41.64 -23.98
CA THR A 93 22.52 -41.37 -25.41
C THR A 93 21.24 -40.79 -26.00
N LEU A 94 21.37 -39.68 -26.72
CA LEU A 94 20.31 -39.10 -27.54
C LEU A 94 20.67 -39.30 -29.01
N ALA A 95 19.82 -40.01 -29.77
CA ALA A 95 20.05 -40.20 -31.20
C ALA A 95 20.04 -38.85 -31.96
N ASN A 96 19.15 -37.95 -31.53
CA ASN A 96 19.06 -36.57 -31.98
C ASN A 96 18.57 -35.71 -30.80
N ALA A 97 19.33 -34.71 -30.38
CA ALA A 97 18.97 -33.77 -29.32
C ALA A 97 17.76 -32.89 -29.67
N ASN A 98 17.41 -32.78 -30.95
CA ASN A 98 16.19 -32.12 -31.42
C ASN A 98 15.08 -33.12 -31.77
N ALA A 99 15.18 -34.38 -31.30
CA ALA A 99 14.09 -35.34 -31.45
C ALA A 99 12.90 -34.98 -30.56
N HIS A 100 13.17 -34.30 -29.45
CA HIS A 100 12.21 -33.81 -28.49
C HIS A 100 12.07 -32.29 -28.60
N LEU A 101 10.90 -31.76 -28.28
CA LEU A 101 10.64 -30.33 -28.34
C LEU A 101 11.24 -29.59 -27.14
N GLY A 102 11.28 -30.24 -25.98
CA GLY A 102 11.89 -29.73 -24.75
C GLY A 102 12.41 -30.87 -23.86
N TYR A 103 13.06 -30.53 -22.74
CA TYR A 103 13.51 -31.51 -21.76
C TYR A 103 13.20 -31.02 -20.34
N LEU A 104 12.53 -31.84 -19.53
CA LEU A 104 12.25 -31.54 -18.13
C LEU A 104 13.17 -32.35 -17.23
N LEU A 105 13.94 -31.65 -16.39
CA LEU A 105 14.74 -32.25 -15.33
C LEU A 105 13.95 -32.20 -14.03
N ARG A 106 13.90 -33.32 -13.31
CA ARG A 106 13.21 -33.46 -12.02
C ARG A 106 14.16 -34.10 -11.02
N VAL A 107 14.31 -33.52 -9.84
CA VAL A 107 15.29 -33.99 -8.84
C VAL A 107 14.71 -33.99 -7.43
N VAL A 108 15.06 -35.03 -6.68
CA VAL A 108 14.85 -35.18 -5.24
C VAL A 108 16.23 -35.16 -4.57
N ARG A 109 16.38 -34.39 -3.49
CA ARG A 109 17.65 -34.18 -2.81
C ARG A 109 17.44 -33.90 -1.33
N ASP A 110 18.38 -34.35 -0.49
CA ASP A 110 18.44 -33.99 0.94
C ASP A 110 18.96 -32.55 1.12
N ASP A 111 20.24 -32.22 1.10
CA ASP A 111 20.65 -30.86 1.50
C ASP A 111 20.95 -29.91 0.32
N GLY A 112 22.14 -29.93 -0.28
CA GLY A 112 22.50 -29.06 -1.39
C GLY A 112 22.72 -29.84 -2.67
N VAL A 113 22.15 -29.40 -3.80
CA VAL A 113 22.37 -30.06 -5.11
C VAL A 113 22.94 -29.12 -6.18
N VAL A 114 23.94 -29.59 -6.92
CA VAL A 114 24.45 -28.96 -8.14
C VAL A 114 24.43 -29.98 -9.27
N ILE A 115 23.78 -29.63 -10.39
CA ILE A 115 23.64 -30.49 -11.55
C ILE A 115 24.33 -29.85 -12.74
N HIS A 116 25.19 -30.63 -13.37
CA HIS A 116 25.86 -30.27 -14.60
C HIS A 116 25.41 -31.19 -15.74
N LEU A 117 25.07 -30.58 -16.88
CA LEU A 117 24.84 -31.27 -18.14
C LEU A 117 26.04 -31.01 -19.06
N ASN A 118 26.75 -32.06 -19.43
CA ASN A 118 27.93 -31.98 -20.31
C ASN A 118 29.01 -30.99 -19.82
N GLY A 119 29.14 -30.82 -18.50
CA GLY A 119 30.07 -29.88 -17.87
C GLY A 119 29.53 -28.47 -17.66
N THR A 120 28.35 -28.13 -18.20
CA THR A 120 27.66 -26.86 -17.96
C THR A 120 26.74 -27.01 -16.76
N GLU A 121 26.85 -26.14 -15.76
CA GLU A 121 25.90 -26.12 -14.65
C GLU A 121 24.52 -25.68 -15.17
N VAL A 122 23.50 -26.49 -14.90
CA VAL A 122 22.11 -26.24 -15.35
C VAL A 122 21.15 -26.06 -14.20
N PHE A 123 21.52 -26.52 -12.99
CA PHE A 123 20.70 -26.38 -11.81
C PHE A 123 21.58 -26.34 -10.57
N ARG A 124 21.26 -25.43 -9.65
CA ARG A 124 21.89 -25.35 -8.33
C ARG A 124 20.89 -24.87 -7.31
N GLN A 125 20.80 -25.57 -6.19
CA GLN A 125 19.87 -25.22 -5.12
C GLN A 125 20.51 -25.47 -3.73
N ASN A 126 20.14 -24.61 -2.76
CA ASN A 126 20.59 -24.63 -1.36
C ASN A 126 22.12 -24.48 -1.14
N PHE A 127 22.76 -23.57 -1.87
CA PHE A 127 24.18 -23.22 -1.69
C PHE A 127 24.40 -21.73 -1.67
N ASN A 128 25.33 -21.26 -0.82
CA ASN A 128 25.94 -19.94 -0.99
C ASN A 128 26.64 -19.82 -2.36
N GLN A 129 26.67 -18.60 -2.89
CA GLN A 129 27.37 -18.33 -4.14
C GLN A 129 28.89 -18.39 -4.04
N GLY A 130 29.51 -18.57 -5.20
CA GLY A 130 30.95 -18.66 -5.38
C GLY A 130 31.38 -20.03 -5.92
N GLY A 131 32.71 -20.23 -5.97
CA GLY A 131 33.28 -21.52 -6.30
C GLY A 131 32.94 -22.54 -5.22
N LEU A 132 32.22 -23.60 -5.59
CA LEU A 132 31.95 -24.72 -4.71
C LEU A 132 33.14 -25.67 -4.74
N GLY A 133 33.61 -26.01 -3.53
CA GLY A 133 34.55 -27.11 -3.31
C GLY A 133 33.83 -28.26 -2.61
N HIS A 134 34.45 -29.44 -2.61
CA HIS A 134 33.90 -30.66 -2.00
C HIS A 134 33.71 -30.64 -0.46
N THR A 135 34.02 -29.50 0.18
CA THR A 135 33.79 -29.25 1.60
C THR A 135 32.86 -28.07 1.84
N SER A 136 32.31 -27.48 0.78
CA SER A 136 31.28 -26.45 0.88
C SER A 136 30.03 -27.11 1.45
N LEU A 137 29.51 -26.59 2.56
CA LEU A 137 28.24 -27.06 3.10
C LEU A 137 27.08 -26.47 2.30
N ALA A 138 25.96 -27.19 2.28
CA ALA A 138 24.68 -26.59 1.91
C ALA A 138 24.33 -25.43 2.85
N TYR A 139 23.50 -24.50 2.39
CA TYR A 139 23.24 -23.26 3.13
C TYR A 139 22.43 -23.51 4.41
N THR A 140 21.39 -24.32 4.31
CA THR A 140 20.59 -24.77 5.46
C THR A 140 20.36 -26.27 5.36
N ALA A 141 20.06 -26.90 6.50
CA ALA A 141 19.44 -28.22 6.48
C ALA A 141 18.08 -28.12 5.80
N VAL A 142 17.72 -29.12 5.01
CA VAL A 142 16.35 -29.32 4.54
C VAL A 142 15.81 -30.55 5.24
N SER A 143 14.57 -30.46 5.72
CA SER A 143 13.99 -31.48 6.58
C SER A 143 12.51 -31.67 6.28
N ASP A 144 12.00 -32.87 6.54
CA ASP A 144 10.58 -33.22 6.49
C ASP A 144 10.01 -33.07 5.05
N ALA A 145 8.87 -32.38 4.89
CA ALA A 145 8.11 -32.31 3.64
C ALA A 145 8.86 -31.67 2.45
N GLU A 146 9.95 -30.93 2.69
CA GLU A 146 10.78 -30.33 1.64
C GLU A 146 11.75 -31.34 0.99
N GLU A 147 12.11 -32.42 1.69
CA GLU A 147 12.99 -33.48 1.15
C GLU A 147 12.26 -34.36 0.13
N ASP A 148 10.94 -34.52 0.31
CA ASP A 148 10.05 -35.21 -0.64
C ASP A 148 9.67 -34.34 -1.86
N GLN A 149 10.05 -33.06 -1.85
CA GLN A 149 9.68 -32.14 -2.92
C GLN A 149 10.48 -32.43 -4.19
N VAL A 150 9.77 -32.77 -5.27
CA VAL A 150 10.37 -32.86 -6.60
C VAL A 150 10.60 -31.45 -7.14
N LEU A 151 11.87 -31.06 -7.24
CA LEU A 151 12.28 -29.81 -7.86
C LEU A 151 12.38 -29.98 -9.37
N GLU A 152 11.93 -28.98 -10.13
CA GLU A 152 11.84 -29.05 -11.58
C GLU A 152 12.61 -27.91 -12.25
N GLU A 153 13.31 -28.23 -13.34
CA GLU A 153 14.01 -27.28 -14.19
C GLU A 153 13.78 -27.61 -15.65
N LEU A 154 13.38 -26.61 -16.43
CA LEU A 154 13.13 -26.77 -17.86
C LEU A 154 14.40 -26.50 -18.66
N LEU A 155 14.88 -27.49 -19.39
CA LEU A 155 16.13 -27.44 -20.13
C LEU A 155 15.87 -27.29 -21.64
N SER A 156 16.51 -26.29 -22.24
CA SER A 156 16.48 -26.09 -23.69
C SER A 156 17.18 -27.26 -24.41
N PRO A 157 16.63 -27.77 -25.53
CA PRO A 157 17.29 -28.74 -26.40
C PRO A 157 18.72 -28.36 -26.81
N SER A 158 19.03 -27.06 -26.89
CA SER A 158 20.36 -26.55 -27.24
C SER A 158 21.47 -26.90 -26.23
N LEU A 159 21.11 -27.34 -25.02
CA LEU A 159 22.07 -27.78 -23.99
C LEU A 159 22.56 -29.23 -24.22
N PHE A 160 21.90 -29.97 -25.11
CA PHE A 160 22.19 -31.38 -25.39
C PHE A 160 22.96 -31.55 -26.69
N THR A 161 23.69 -32.66 -26.80
CA THR A 161 24.43 -33.05 -28.01
C THR A 161 23.89 -34.35 -28.60
N ASN A 162 24.06 -34.56 -29.90
CA ASN A 162 23.77 -35.85 -30.51
C ASN A 162 24.83 -36.88 -30.06
N GLY A 163 24.37 -38.03 -29.58
CA GLY A 163 25.23 -39.06 -29.01
C GLY A 163 25.22 -39.06 -27.48
N VAL A 164 26.39 -39.31 -26.89
CA VAL A 164 26.53 -39.46 -25.44
C VAL A 164 26.49 -38.11 -24.75
N ASN A 165 25.56 -37.97 -23.81
CA ASN A 165 25.46 -36.86 -22.88
C ASN A 165 25.71 -37.38 -21.45
N THR A 166 26.11 -36.47 -20.57
CA THR A 166 26.41 -36.80 -19.17
C THR A 166 25.69 -35.83 -18.24
N ILE A 167 24.94 -36.39 -17.29
CA ILE A 167 24.54 -35.65 -16.09
C ILE A 167 25.52 -36.00 -14.98
N ALA A 168 26.07 -34.96 -14.35
CA ALA A 168 26.99 -35.03 -13.24
C ALA A 168 26.42 -34.21 -12.07
N VAL A 169 26.25 -34.84 -10.92
CA VAL A 169 25.61 -34.24 -9.73
C VAL A 169 26.57 -34.29 -8.55
N GLU A 170 26.66 -33.20 -7.81
CA GLU A 170 27.27 -33.18 -6.48
C GLU A 170 26.19 -32.81 -5.46
N LEU A 171 26.00 -33.70 -4.47
CA LEU A 171 25.19 -33.43 -3.29
C LEU A 171 26.09 -33.05 -2.13
N HIS A 172 25.68 -32.08 -1.34
CA HIS A 172 26.43 -31.59 -0.19
C HIS A 172 25.55 -31.53 1.04
N GLN A 173 26.05 -32.03 2.16
CA GLN A 173 25.40 -31.90 3.46
C GLN A 173 25.45 -30.45 3.95
N SER A 174 24.45 -30.04 4.72
CA SER A 174 24.38 -28.78 5.47
C SER A 174 25.28 -28.80 6.72
N ALA A 175 25.58 -29.99 7.25
CA ALA A 175 26.50 -30.19 8.36
C ALA A 175 27.24 -31.53 8.26
N VAL A 176 28.45 -31.60 8.82
CA VAL A 176 29.22 -32.87 8.96
C VAL A 176 28.55 -33.88 9.91
N THR A 177 27.48 -33.48 10.59
CA THR A 177 26.66 -34.29 11.48
C THR A 177 25.25 -34.52 10.94
N SER A 178 24.94 -34.13 9.69
CA SER A 178 23.61 -34.36 9.09
C SER A 178 23.22 -35.85 9.21
N SER A 179 21.95 -36.12 9.46
CA SER A 179 21.42 -37.46 9.78
C SER A 179 21.42 -38.39 8.57
N ASP A 180 21.16 -37.81 7.41
CA ASP A 180 20.60 -38.42 6.20
C ASP A 180 21.36 -37.98 4.96
N LEU A 181 21.07 -38.59 3.80
CA LEU A 181 21.38 -38.11 2.46
C LEU A 181 20.40 -38.80 1.53
N SER A 182 19.76 -38.08 0.62
CA SER A 182 18.84 -38.66 -0.36
C SER A 182 19.06 -38.06 -1.75
N PHE A 183 19.04 -38.90 -2.79
CA PHE A 183 19.20 -38.53 -4.20
C PHE A 183 18.37 -39.41 -5.14
N ASP A 184 17.53 -38.78 -5.95
CA ASP A 184 17.03 -39.36 -7.19
C ASP A 184 16.82 -38.28 -8.26
N LEU A 185 16.94 -38.64 -9.54
CA LEU A 185 16.82 -37.71 -10.66
C LEU A 185 16.20 -38.38 -11.88
N GLU A 186 15.23 -37.68 -12.45
CA GLU A 186 14.56 -38.02 -13.70
C GLU A 186 14.83 -36.96 -14.78
N LEU A 187 14.96 -37.41 -16.03
CA LEU A 187 15.03 -36.58 -17.22
C LEU A 187 14.00 -37.10 -18.24
N ILE A 188 13.10 -36.21 -18.66
CA ILE A 188 12.01 -36.51 -19.59
C ILE A 188 12.20 -35.69 -20.86
N GLY A 189 12.11 -36.34 -22.02
CA GLY A 189 11.99 -35.67 -23.32
C GLY A 189 10.54 -35.32 -23.59
N LEU A 190 10.25 -34.05 -23.83
CA LEU A 190 8.90 -33.54 -24.00
C LEU A 190 8.53 -33.56 -25.49
N ASP A 191 7.55 -34.40 -25.82
CA ASP A 191 7.12 -34.69 -27.20
C ASP A 191 5.63 -34.40 -27.42
N ALA A 192 4.90 -34.15 -26.33
CA ALA A 192 3.46 -33.95 -26.34
C ALA A 192 3.07 -32.55 -26.86
N ASN A 193 1.75 -32.32 -26.89
CA ASN A 193 1.22 -30.97 -27.03
C ASN A 193 1.71 -30.10 -25.89
N ALA A 194 1.99 -28.82 -26.18
CA ALA A 194 2.49 -27.90 -25.18
C ALA A 194 1.58 -27.82 -23.95
N SER A 195 2.20 -27.74 -22.78
CA SER A 195 1.55 -27.48 -21.51
C SER A 195 2.19 -26.26 -20.84
N LEU A 196 1.51 -25.76 -19.81
CA LEU A 196 1.92 -24.57 -19.08
C LEU A 196 2.91 -24.97 -17.98
N PHE A 197 4.17 -24.53 -18.12
CA PHE A 197 5.19 -24.71 -17.09
C PHE A 197 5.16 -23.57 -16.06
N ARG A 198 4.82 -22.35 -16.49
CA ARG A 198 4.74 -21.17 -15.63
C ARG A 198 3.66 -20.20 -16.09
N GLY A 199 2.94 -19.59 -15.15
CA GLY A 199 2.02 -18.49 -15.41
C GLY A 199 0.59 -18.94 -15.70
N PRO A 200 -0.26 -18.10 -16.33
CA PRO A 200 0.04 -16.73 -16.77
C PRO A 200 0.26 -15.77 -15.59
N TYR A 201 1.00 -14.70 -15.83
CA TYR A 201 1.14 -13.60 -14.88
C TYR A 201 1.16 -12.24 -15.57
N LEU A 202 0.71 -11.22 -14.84
CA LEU A 202 0.52 -9.87 -15.35
C LEU A 202 1.71 -8.97 -14.98
N GLY A 203 2.28 -8.31 -16.00
CA GLY A 203 3.33 -7.29 -15.86
C GLY A 203 2.78 -5.88 -16.10
N ILE A 204 3.48 -5.10 -16.93
CA ILE A 204 3.16 -3.70 -17.28
C ILE A 204 1.67 -3.53 -17.55
N ALA A 205 0.95 -2.91 -16.62
CA ALA A 205 -0.44 -2.52 -16.79
C ALA A 205 -0.56 -1.00 -16.98
N THR A 206 -1.44 -0.60 -17.89
CA THR A 206 -1.60 0.79 -18.34
C THR A 206 -3.09 1.10 -18.52
N PRO A 207 -3.48 2.36 -18.73
CA PRO A 207 -4.86 2.70 -19.05
C PRO A 207 -5.39 2.03 -20.33
N THR A 208 -4.52 1.60 -21.23
CA THR A 208 -4.93 1.08 -22.55
C THR A 208 -4.31 -0.26 -22.89
N GLY A 209 -3.79 -1.00 -21.92
CA GLY A 209 -3.03 -2.21 -22.19
C GLY A 209 -2.50 -2.93 -20.96
N VAL A 210 -2.06 -4.16 -21.18
CA VAL A 210 -1.39 -5.00 -20.18
C VAL A 210 -0.38 -5.93 -20.89
N THR A 211 0.75 -6.21 -20.26
CA THR A 211 1.65 -7.30 -20.68
C THR A 211 1.33 -8.58 -19.91
N ILE A 212 1.16 -9.69 -20.63
CA ILE A 212 0.89 -11.00 -20.06
C ILE A 212 2.04 -11.92 -20.43
N SER A 213 2.59 -12.60 -19.42
CA SER A 213 3.74 -13.49 -19.58
C SER A 213 3.43 -14.91 -19.10
N TRP A 214 4.04 -15.90 -19.75
CA TRP A 214 3.95 -17.31 -19.38
C TRP A 214 5.14 -18.12 -19.94
N THR A 215 5.31 -19.34 -19.47
CA THR A 215 6.31 -20.28 -19.99
C THR A 215 5.64 -21.60 -20.35
N THR A 216 5.93 -22.10 -21.55
CA THR A 216 5.55 -23.44 -22.01
C THR A 216 6.68 -24.43 -21.79
N ASP A 217 6.33 -25.68 -21.58
CA ASP A 217 7.26 -26.81 -21.43
C ASP A 217 7.97 -27.17 -22.75
N VAL A 218 7.38 -26.81 -23.89
CA VAL A 218 7.98 -26.95 -25.22
C VAL A 218 7.91 -25.62 -26.01
N PRO A 219 8.82 -25.37 -26.97
CA PRO A 219 8.83 -24.12 -27.71
C PRO A 219 7.58 -23.95 -28.58
N THR A 220 6.92 -22.80 -28.46
CA THR A 220 5.72 -22.45 -29.24
C THR A 220 5.75 -20.99 -29.67
N ASP A 221 4.82 -20.57 -30.54
CA ASP A 221 4.47 -19.17 -30.70
C ASP A 221 3.47 -18.73 -29.60
N GLY A 222 3.27 -17.43 -29.41
CA GLY A 222 2.39 -16.90 -28.38
C GLY A 222 1.06 -16.38 -28.92
N ARG A 223 -0.05 -16.65 -28.23
CA ARG A 223 -1.38 -16.09 -28.53
C ARG A 223 -2.14 -15.77 -27.24
N ILE A 224 -2.81 -14.63 -27.24
CA ILE A 224 -3.80 -14.24 -26.24
C ILE A 224 -5.15 -14.06 -26.92
N ARG A 225 -6.18 -14.74 -26.44
CA ARG A 225 -7.58 -14.42 -26.73
C ARG A 225 -8.15 -13.66 -25.55
N TYR A 226 -8.88 -12.57 -25.79
CA TYR A 226 -9.42 -11.74 -24.72
C TYR A 226 -10.77 -11.12 -25.07
N GLY A 227 -11.51 -10.67 -24.06
CA GLY A 227 -12.81 -10.03 -24.26
C GLY A 227 -13.54 -9.68 -22.95
N PRO A 228 -14.79 -9.20 -23.02
CA PRO A 228 -15.51 -8.65 -21.87
C PRO A 228 -16.01 -9.71 -20.87
N SER A 229 -16.02 -10.99 -21.22
CA SER A 229 -16.40 -12.09 -20.33
C SER A 229 -15.61 -13.35 -20.65
N SER A 230 -15.50 -14.28 -19.69
CA SER A 230 -14.81 -15.56 -19.89
C SER A 230 -15.45 -16.43 -20.98
N SER A 231 -16.73 -16.23 -21.30
CA SER A 231 -17.41 -16.91 -22.40
C SER A 231 -17.34 -16.17 -23.75
N GLU A 232 -16.73 -14.97 -23.81
CA GLU A 232 -16.70 -14.12 -25.00
C GLU A 232 -15.29 -13.57 -25.28
N LEU A 233 -14.32 -14.46 -25.50
CA LEU A 233 -12.94 -14.10 -25.84
C LEU A 233 -12.78 -13.92 -27.37
N THR A 234 -13.35 -12.83 -27.90
CA THR A 234 -13.47 -12.58 -29.35
C THR A 234 -12.30 -11.83 -29.97
N GLN A 235 -11.47 -11.17 -29.16
CA GLN A 235 -10.29 -10.45 -29.60
C GLN A 235 -9.05 -11.35 -29.51
N VAL A 236 -8.08 -11.15 -30.41
CA VAL A 236 -6.86 -11.98 -30.48
C VAL A 236 -5.63 -11.11 -30.72
N THR A 237 -4.57 -11.38 -29.96
CA THR A 237 -3.22 -10.87 -30.18
C THR A 237 -2.27 -12.06 -30.27
N SER A 238 -1.31 -12.02 -31.21
CA SER A 238 -0.33 -13.10 -31.41
C SER A 238 1.09 -12.56 -31.53
N SER A 239 2.05 -13.34 -31.06
CA SER A 239 3.49 -13.16 -31.22
C SER A 239 4.05 -14.36 -31.97
N SER A 240 4.73 -14.13 -33.10
CA SER A 240 5.31 -15.21 -33.91
C SER A 240 6.68 -15.69 -33.41
N THR A 241 7.17 -15.15 -32.29
CA THR A 241 8.45 -15.56 -31.68
C THR A 241 8.30 -16.97 -31.13
N ILE A 242 9.18 -17.89 -31.58
CA ILE A 242 9.20 -19.26 -31.07
C ILE A 242 10.13 -19.36 -29.87
N GLY A 243 9.58 -19.76 -28.72
CA GLY A 243 10.34 -19.88 -27.48
C GLY A 243 9.57 -20.61 -26.39
N LEU A 244 10.27 -20.88 -25.28
CA LEU A 244 9.66 -21.39 -24.05
C LEU A 244 8.97 -20.27 -23.29
N HIS A 245 9.61 -19.10 -23.20
CA HIS A 245 9.07 -17.92 -22.52
C HIS A 245 8.36 -17.00 -23.50
N HIS A 246 7.19 -16.52 -23.08
CA HIS A 246 6.31 -15.66 -23.86
C HIS A 246 6.02 -14.40 -23.06
N GLU A 247 6.18 -13.26 -23.71
CA GLU A 247 5.77 -11.94 -23.21
C GLU A 247 4.97 -11.28 -24.33
N VAL A 248 3.68 -11.02 -24.10
CA VAL A 248 2.78 -10.47 -25.13
C VAL A 248 1.99 -9.29 -24.57
N ALA A 249 2.18 -8.11 -25.20
CA ALA A 249 1.49 -6.89 -24.85
C ALA A 249 0.14 -6.76 -25.56
N LEU A 250 -0.92 -6.51 -24.79
CA LEU A 250 -2.22 -6.06 -25.28
C LEU A 250 -2.25 -4.53 -25.28
N THR A 251 -2.77 -3.92 -26.35
CA THR A 251 -2.85 -2.45 -26.50
C THR A 251 -4.22 -2.04 -27.07
N GLY A 252 -4.55 -0.75 -26.97
CA GLY A 252 -5.81 -0.21 -27.49
C GLY A 252 -7.05 -0.58 -26.67
N LEU A 253 -6.86 -0.95 -25.40
CA LEU A 253 -7.93 -1.31 -24.48
C LEU A 253 -8.58 -0.07 -23.86
N SER A 254 -9.78 -0.24 -23.29
CA SER A 254 -10.46 0.84 -22.55
C SER A 254 -9.92 0.95 -21.11
N PRO A 255 -9.71 2.16 -20.56
CA PRO A 255 -9.29 2.35 -19.17
C PRO A 255 -10.29 1.83 -18.14
N GLY A 256 -9.78 1.41 -16.97
CA GLY A 256 -10.60 0.95 -15.84
C GLY A 256 -11.56 -0.18 -16.18
N THR A 257 -11.23 -1.00 -17.18
CA THR A 257 -12.12 -2.01 -17.75
C THR A 257 -11.56 -3.40 -17.51
N THR A 258 -12.41 -4.29 -17.02
CA THR A 258 -12.05 -5.71 -16.82
C THR A 258 -12.17 -6.48 -18.13
N TYR A 259 -11.12 -7.23 -18.47
CA TYR A 259 -11.06 -8.16 -19.58
C TYR A 259 -10.69 -9.55 -19.08
N TYR A 260 -11.33 -10.57 -19.63
CA TYR A 260 -10.97 -11.97 -19.42
C TYR A 260 -10.06 -12.42 -20.54
N TYR A 261 -9.18 -13.39 -20.27
CA TYR A 261 -8.23 -13.85 -21.28
C TYR A 261 -7.92 -15.35 -21.19
N ALA A 262 -7.46 -15.88 -22.31
CA ALA A 262 -6.88 -17.21 -22.46
C ALA A 262 -5.53 -17.08 -23.17
N ILE A 263 -4.53 -17.81 -22.68
CA ILE A 263 -3.20 -17.89 -23.29
C ILE A 263 -3.08 -19.18 -24.10
N GLY A 264 -2.20 -19.18 -25.08
CA GLY A 264 -1.97 -20.32 -25.95
C GLY A 264 -0.94 -20.03 -27.02
N SER A 265 -0.98 -20.86 -28.05
CA SER A 265 -0.25 -20.72 -29.31
C SER A 265 -1.22 -20.53 -30.47
N SER A 266 -0.70 -20.40 -31.69
CA SER A 266 -1.55 -20.41 -32.89
C SER A 266 -2.34 -21.71 -33.05
N THR A 267 -1.83 -22.84 -32.53
CA THR A 267 -2.37 -24.18 -32.74
C THR A 267 -3.17 -24.72 -31.54
N GLN A 268 -3.03 -24.14 -30.36
CA GLN A 268 -3.57 -24.69 -29.11
C GLN A 268 -3.89 -23.59 -28.09
N ASP A 269 -5.00 -23.72 -27.36
CA ASP A 269 -5.19 -22.97 -26.11
C ASP A 269 -4.54 -23.72 -24.95
N LEU A 270 -3.77 -23.00 -24.14
CA LEU A 270 -3.09 -23.52 -22.94
C LEU A 270 -3.86 -23.22 -21.66
N SER A 271 -4.71 -22.20 -21.69
CA SER A 271 -5.73 -21.97 -20.67
C SER A 271 -7.11 -21.83 -21.30
N ALA A 272 -8.15 -22.27 -20.60
CA ALA A 272 -9.52 -22.26 -21.13
C ALA A 272 -10.16 -20.87 -21.17
N GLY A 273 -9.59 -19.90 -20.43
CA GLY A 273 -10.20 -18.62 -20.14
C GLY A 273 -11.38 -18.79 -19.20
N ASP A 274 -11.13 -18.70 -17.90
CA ASP A 274 -12.14 -18.90 -16.87
C ASP A 274 -12.39 -17.61 -16.06
N PRO A 275 -13.42 -17.55 -15.19
CA PRO A 275 -13.77 -16.34 -14.44
C PRO A 275 -12.70 -15.83 -13.47
N THR A 276 -11.66 -16.61 -13.16
CA THR A 276 -10.54 -16.25 -12.29
C THR A 276 -9.35 -15.67 -13.06
N THR A 277 -9.31 -15.86 -14.38
CA THR A 277 -8.26 -15.38 -15.29
C THR A 277 -8.74 -14.13 -16.03
N PHE A 278 -8.47 -12.97 -15.45
CA PHE A 278 -8.88 -11.66 -15.96
C PHE A 278 -7.85 -10.61 -15.59
N PHE A 279 -7.90 -9.42 -16.18
CA PHE A 279 -7.18 -8.26 -15.68
C PHE A 279 -8.09 -7.05 -15.77
N THR A 280 -7.80 -6.01 -14.98
CA THR A 280 -8.43 -4.70 -15.12
C THR A 280 -7.37 -3.71 -15.57
N THR A 281 -7.59 -3.04 -16.70
CA THR A 281 -6.70 -1.96 -17.14
C THR A 281 -6.64 -0.88 -16.08
N HIS A 282 -5.48 -0.24 -15.93
CA HIS A 282 -5.38 0.88 -14.99
C HIS A 282 -6.41 1.96 -15.35
N PRO A 283 -6.90 2.73 -14.37
CA PRO A 283 -7.70 3.90 -14.69
C PRO A 283 -6.82 4.98 -15.34
N VAL A 284 -7.46 5.97 -15.96
CA VAL A 284 -6.73 7.16 -16.45
C VAL A 284 -6.10 7.95 -15.29
N GLN A 285 -5.03 8.68 -15.59
CA GLN A 285 -4.40 9.59 -14.65
C GLN A 285 -5.41 10.57 -14.03
N GLY A 286 -5.30 10.79 -12.72
CA GLY A 286 -6.21 11.64 -11.95
C GLY A 286 -7.48 10.95 -11.46
N ASP A 287 -7.75 9.70 -11.84
CA ASP A 287 -8.83 8.91 -11.26
C ASP A 287 -8.67 8.75 -9.74
N THR A 288 -9.70 9.12 -9.00
CA THR A 288 -9.71 9.09 -7.53
C THR A 288 -10.55 7.96 -6.97
N THR A 289 -11.01 7.02 -7.82
CA THR A 289 -11.80 5.90 -7.34
C THR A 289 -10.96 5.03 -6.40
N PRO A 290 -11.58 4.40 -5.40
CA PRO A 290 -10.84 3.62 -4.42
C PRO A 290 -9.91 2.57 -5.06
N LYS A 291 -8.63 2.57 -4.65
CA LYS A 291 -7.61 1.59 -5.05
C LYS A 291 -7.13 0.78 -3.87
N ARG A 292 -6.84 -0.50 -4.10
CA ARG A 292 -6.18 -1.38 -3.14
C ARG A 292 -4.87 -1.88 -3.70
N ILE A 293 -3.82 -1.83 -2.89
CA ILE A 293 -2.51 -2.34 -3.23
C ILE A 293 -2.09 -3.35 -2.18
N TRP A 294 -1.65 -4.53 -2.64
CA TRP A 294 -1.03 -5.53 -1.77
C TRP A 294 0.48 -5.39 -1.83
N VAL A 295 1.15 -5.50 -0.68
CA VAL A 295 2.58 -5.26 -0.56
C VAL A 295 3.20 -6.39 0.25
N VAL A 296 4.19 -7.05 -0.34
CA VAL A 296 4.96 -8.12 0.30
C VAL A 296 6.45 -7.81 0.19
N GLY A 297 7.24 -8.14 1.21
CA GLY A 297 8.70 -8.07 1.15
C GLY A 297 9.29 -9.37 1.65
N ASP A 298 10.40 -9.79 1.05
CA ASP A 298 11.15 -10.97 1.50
C ASP A 298 10.29 -12.24 1.47
N ALA A 299 9.41 -12.30 0.46
CA ALA A 299 8.45 -13.38 0.28
C ALA A 299 9.09 -14.63 -0.30
N GLY A 300 10.04 -14.52 -1.26
CA GLY A 300 10.44 -15.57 -2.21
C GLY A 300 11.16 -16.82 -1.68
N THR A 301 10.81 -17.30 -0.49
CA THR A 301 11.45 -18.42 0.18
C THR A 301 10.94 -19.78 -0.28
N GLY A 302 9.68 -19.87 -0.74
CA GLY A 302 9.02 -21.13 -1.03
C GLY A 302 8.40 -21.83 0.20
N TYR A 303 8.56 -21.25 1.39
CA TYR A 303 8.20 -21.86 2.66
C TYR A 303 6.70 -21.77 2.99
N ASP A 304 6.25 -22.58 3.94
CA ASP A 304 4.88 -22.51 4.47
C ASP A 304 4.55 -21.15 5.10
N SER A 305 5.52 -20.46 5.70
CA SER A 305 5.32 -19.10 6.22
C SER A 305 4.84 -18.14 5.13
N GLN A 306 5.40 -18.24 3.93
CA GLN A 306 5.00 -17.45 2.77
C GLN A 306 3.59 -17.82 2.29
N ARG A 307 3.27 -19.12 2.22
CA ARG A 307 1.91 -19.61 1.90
C ARG A 307 0.88 -19.11 2.90
N ASN A 308 1.19 -19.12 4.20
CA ASN A 308 0.28 -18.62 5.24
C ASN A 308 0.00 -17.11 5.08
N VAL A 309 1.02 -16.31 4.75
CA VAL A 309 0.84 -14.87 4.46
C VAL A 309 -0.05 -14.65 3.22
N ARG A 310 0.17 -15.41 2.15
CA ARG A 310 -0.69 -15.42 0.96
C ARG A 310 -2.13 -15.75 1.33
N ASP A 311 -2.34 -16.85 2.03
CA ASP A 311 -3.67 -17.38 2.34
C ASP A 311 -4.43 -16.44 3.26
N SER A 312 -3.74 -15.83 4.22
CA SER A 312 -4.28 -14.75 5.05
C SER A 312 -4.80 -13.58 4.20
N TYR A 313 -4.00 -13.12 3.24
CA TYR A 313 -4.43 -12.06 2.32
C TYR A 313 -5.61 -12.48 1.44
N LEU A 314 -5.57 -13.66 0.84
CA LEU A 314 -6.67 -14.21 0.03
C LEU A 314 -7.98 -14.31 0.83
N ASN A 315 -7.90 -14.73 2.08
CA ASN A 315 -9.03 -14.78 3.00
C ASN A 315 -9.56 -13.38 3.31
N PHE A 316 -8.67 -12.42 3.57
CA PHE A 316 -9.02 -11.02 3.83
C PHE A 316 -9.78 -10.38 2.65
N ILE A 317 -9.41 -10.71 1.41
CA ILE A 317 -10.06 -10.18 0.21
C ILE A 317 -11.26 -11.00 -0.30
N SER A 318 -11.51 -12.18 0.26
CA SER A 318 -12.54 -13.13 -0.23
C SER A 318 -13.94 -12.52 -0.42
N ASN A 319 -14.30 -11.55 0.43
CA ASN A 319 -15.58 -10.82 0.40
C ASN A 319 -15.38 -9.30 0.29
N SER A 320 -14.21 -8.84 -0.16
CA SER A 320 -13.89 -7.42 -0.30
C SER A 320 -13.21 -7.12 -1.64
N ARG A 321 -12.70 -5.89 -1.82
CA ARG A 321 -12.01 -5.49 -3.05
C ARG A 321 -10.72 -6.29 -3.19
N LYS A 322 -10.45 -6.82 -4.38
CA LYS A 322 -9.13 -7.38 -4.76
C LYS A 322 -8.08 -6.26 -4.87
N ALA A 323 -6.80 -6.61 -4.92
CA ALA A 323 -5.78 -5.64 -5.26
C ALA A 323 -5.91 -5.19 -6.73
N ASP A 324 -5.70 -3.90 -6.95
CA ASP A 324 -5.52 -3.29 -8.26
C ASP A 324 -4.04 -3.36 -8.70
N ALA A 325 -3.12 -3.45 -7.73
CA ALA A 325 -1.69 -3.65 -7.96
C ALA A 325 -1.06 -4.46 -6.80
N TRP A 326 -0.01 -5.22 -7.11
CA TRP A 326 0.78 -5.97 -6.14
C TRP A 326 2.25 -5.55 -6.20
N LEU A 327 2.79 -5.03 -5.10
CA LEU A 327 4.19 -4.64 -4.98
C LEU A 327 4.98 -5.74 -4.27
N MET A 328 6.17 -6.06 -4.80
CA MET A 328 7.16 -6.81 -4.05
C MET A 328 8.35 -5.92 -3.70
N LEU A 329 8.76 -5.92 -2.44
CA LEU A 329 9.80 -5.05 -1.90
C LEU A 329 11.22 -5.65 -2.04
N GLY A 330 11.44 -6.56 -2.98
CA GLY A 330 12.71 -7.25 -3.18
C GLY A 330 12.86 -8.54 -2.39
N ASP A 331 13.92 -9.27 -2.73
CA ASP A 331 14.15 -10.66 -2.39
C ASP A 331 12.97 -11.54 -2.81
N ASN A 332 12.64 -11.44 -4.10
CA ASN A 332 11.53 -12.16 -4.71
C ASN A 332 11.87 -13.63 -4.97
N ALA A 333 13.14 -14.01 -4.77
CA ALA A 333 13.66 -15.37 -4.77
C ALA A 333 14.83 -15.48 -3.79
N TYR A 334 14.88 -16.57 -3.00
CA TYR A 334 15.99 -16.89 -2.12
C TYR A 334 16.71 -18.17 -2.55
N ASN A 335 18.03 -18.28 -2.44
CA ASN A 335 18.99 -17.39 -1.79
C ASN A 335 19.87 -16.61 -2.79
N HIS A 336 19.73 -16.84 -4.09
CA HIS A 336 20.67 -16.33 -5.09
C HIS A 336 20.02 -15.85 -6.39
N GLY A 337 18.70 -15.68 -6.42
CA GLY A 337 17.98 -15.10 -7.55
C GLY A 337 17.99 -16.01 -8.78
N ARG A 338 18.00 -17.33 -8.60
CA ARG A 338 17.99 -18.29 -9.71
C ARG A 338 16.58 -18.51 -10.24
N THR A 339 16.47 -18.91 -11.51
CA THR A 339 15.18 -19.28 -12.13
C THR A 339 14.42 -20.34 -11.33
N SER A 340 15.11 -21.33 -10.78
CA SER A 340 14.52 -22.37 -9.92
C SER A 340 13.99 -21.83 -8.58
N GLU A 341 14.65 -20.81 -8.03
CA GLU A 341 14.23 -20.17 -6.78
C GLU A 341 12.99 -19.29 -7.01
N TYR A 342 12.89 -18.60 -8.16
CA TYR A 342 11.63 -17.96 -8.59
C TYR A 342 10.52 -18.98 -8.85
N GLN A 343 10.85 -20.11 -9.48
CA GLN A 343 9.86 -21.17 -9.72
C GLN A 343 9.23 -21.63 -8.40
N LEU A 344 10.07 -21.91 -7.40
CA LEU A 344 9.63 -22.30 -6.07
C LEU A 344 8.85 -21.19 -5.36
N GLY A 345 9.43 -19.98 -5.32
CA GLY A 345 8.91 -18.85 -4.54
C GLY A 345 7.70 -18.14 -5.14
N LEU A 346 7.34 -18.39 -6.40
CA LEU A 346 6.22 -17.71 -7.07
C LEU A 346 5.25 -18.63 -7.83
N PHE A 347 5.71 -19.76 -8.36
CA PHE A 347 4.99 -20.55 -9.38
C PHE A 347 4.91 -22.06 -9.07
N HIS A 348 5.10 -22.45 -7.80
CA HIS A 348 4.96 -23.83 -7.35
C HIS A 348 4.04 -23.87 -6.13
N ASP A 349 2.73 -23.75 -6.39
CA ASP A 349 1.70 -23.61 -5.35
C ASP A 349 2.00 -22.43 -4.41
N MET A 350 2.29 -21.29 -5.04
CA MET A 350 2.53 -20.04 -4.35
C MET A 350 1.55 -18.97 -4.83
N TYR A 351 1.79 -18.19 -5.87
CA TYR A 351 0.93 -17.03 -6.17
C TYR A 351 0.05 -17.17 -7.42
N GLU A 352 -0.03 -18.34 -8.03
CA GLU A 352 -0.76 -18.60 -9.28
C GLU A 352 -2.21 -18.06 -9.28
N PRO A 353 -3.01 -18.18 -8.19
CA PRO A 353 -4.38 -17.65 -8.15
C PRO A 353 -4.49 -16.12 -8.22
N ILE A 354 -3.40 -15.39 -7.92
CA ILE A 354 -3.34 -13.91 -7.93
C ILE A 354 -2.55 -13.42 -9.14
N LEU A 355 -1.46 -14.11 -9.51
CA LEU A 355 -0.59 -13.78 -10.64
C LEU A 355 -1.39 -13.62 -11.93
N CYS A 356 -2.41 -14.47 -12.15
CA CYS A 356 -3.24 -14.43 -13.34
C CYS A 356 -4.22 -13.26 -13.37
N ASN A 357 -4.39 -12.50 -12.28
CA ASN A 357 -5.40 -11.43 -12.21
C ASN A 357 -5.03 -10.12 -11.54
N THR A 358 -3.83 -10.00 -10.97
CA THR A 358 -3.34 -8.78 -10.36
C THR A 358 -1.97 -8.41 -10.95
N PRO A 359 -1.80 -7.22 -11.56
CA PRO A 359 -0.50 -6.75 -12.04
C PRO A 359 0.56 -6.71 -10.93
N LEU A 360 1.70 -7.33 -11.20
CA LEU A 360 2.83 -7.47 -10.28
C LEU A 360 3.93 -6.44 -10.62
N TRP A 361 4.37 -5.71 -9.60
CA TRP A 361 5.37 -4.64 -9.68
C TRP A 361 6.50 -4.86 -8.67
N PRO A 362 7.48 -5.73 -8.98
CA PRO A 362 8.56 -6.05 -8.06
C PRO A 362 9.69 -5.00 -8.11
N ALA A 363 10.31 -4.71 -6.96
CA ALA A 363 11.66 -4.16 -6.88
C ALA A 363 12.67 -5.32 -6.73
N PRO A 364 13.93 -5.18 -7.18
CA PRO A 364 14.96 -6.16 -6.91
C PRO A 364 15.60 -5.96 -5.51
N GLY A 365 15.87 -7.07 -4.82
CA GLY A 365 16.65 -7.16 -3.58
C GLY A 365 18.03 -7.77 -3.79
N ASN A 366 18.81 -7.90 -2.72
CA ASN A 366 20.16 -8.44 -2.82
C ASN A 366 20.17 -9.93 -3.18
N HIS A 367 19.13 -10.68 -2.80
CA HIS A 367 19.00 -12.08 -3.20
C HIS A 367 18.58 -12.23 -4.67
N ASP A 368 17.78 -11.31 -5.24
CA ASP A 368 17.49 -11.29 -6.69
C ASP A 368 18.77 -11.09 -7.52
N TYR A 369 19.65 -10.20 -7.06
CA TYR A 369 20.96 -10.00 -7.69
C TYR A 369 21.91 -11.15 -7.51
N GLY A 370 21.67 -11.93 -6.45
CA GLY A 370 22.48 -13.02 -5.99
C GLY A 370 23.50 -13.43 -7.02
N SER A 371 23.12 -14.28 -7.97
CA SER A 371 24.08 -15.02 -8.79
C SER A 371 24.12 -14.66 -10.27
N THR A 372 23.17 -13.88 -10.76
CA THR A 372 22.93 -13.83 -12.21
C THR A 372 22.29 -12.54 -12.72
N ALA A 373 21.49 -11.82 -11.90
CA ALA A 373 20.89 -10.58 -12.37
C ALA A 373 21.95 -9.48 -12.49
N ASN A 374 21.85 -8.67 -13.54
CA ASN A 374 22.75 -7.55 -13.78
C ASN A 374 21.97 -6.34 -14.28
N ALA A 375 21.96 -5.28 -13.46
CA ALA A 375 21.22 -4.05 -13.73
C ALA A 375 21.78 -3.24 -14.91
N THR A 376 23.06 -3.43 -15.25
CA THR A 376 23.73 -2.64 -16.30
C THR A 376 23.23 -2.99 -17.69
N ASN A 377 22.85 -4.25 -17.90
CA ASN A 377 22.40 -4.78 -19.19
C ASN A 377 21.03 -5.45 -19.10
N ASN A 378 20.35 -5.39 -17.95
CA ASN A 378 19.04 -6.00 -17.69
C ASN A 378 18.99 -7.48 -18.09
N THR A 379 19.96 -8.28 -17.63
CA THR A 379 20.02 -9.73 -17.90
C THR A 379 19.94 -10.53 -16.61
N GLY A 380 19.41 -11.76 -16.70
CA GLY A 380 19.34 -12.71 -15.60
C GLY A 380 17.90 -12.86 -15.07
N PRO A 381 17.65 -13.83 -14.19
CA PRO A 381 16.30 -14.35 -13.93
C PRO A 381 15.27 -13.31 -13.51
N TYR A 382 15.65 -12.28 -12.75
CA TYR A 382 14.75 -11.17 -12.43
C TYR A 382 14.26 -10.44 -13.69
N TYR A 383 15.19 -10.06 -14.57
CA TYR A 383 14.92 -9.32 -15.81
C TYR A 383 14.33 -10.22 -16.91
N ASP A 384 14.67 -11.50 -16.91
CA ASP A 384 14.11 -12.48 -17.85
C ASP A 384 12.66 -12.86 -17.49
N LEU A 385 12.24 -12.65 -16.24
CA LEU A 385 10.92 -13.01 -15.74
C LEU A 385 9.94 -11.83 -15.76
N PHE A 386 10.38 -10.64 -15.36
CA PHE A 386 9.48 -9.50 -15.17
C PHE A 386 9.60 -8.48 -16.28
N ALA A 387 8.50 -8.27 -17.02
CA ALA A 387 8.37 -7.16 -17.94
C ALA A 387 8.12 -5.85 -17.18
N LEU A 388 9.07 -4.91 -17.22
CA LEU A 388 9.01 -3.66 -16.46
C LEU A 388 9.12 -2.41 -17.35
N PRO A 389 8.52 -1.26 -16.96
CA PRO A 389 8.53 -0.08 -17.80
C PRO A 389 9.92 0.53 -17.96
N THR A 390 10.47 0.49 -19.18
CA THR A 390 11.72 1.19 -19.54
C THR A 390 11.47 2.53 -20.23
N SER A 391 10.30 2.68 -20.85
CA SER A 391 9.94 3.79 -21.74
C SER A 391 8.73 4.57 -21.21
N ALA A 392 8.53 4.59 -19.89
CA ALA A 392 7.37 5.21 -19.21
C ALA A 392 6.01 4.71 -19.72
N GLN A 393 5.92 3.44 -20.14
CA GLN A 393 4.69 2.86 -20.71
C GLN A 393 3.50 2.96 -19.73
N ALA A 394 3.77 2.95 -18.43
CA ALA A 394 2.77 2.96 -17.37
C ALA A 394 2.66 4.30 -16.62
N GLY A 395 3.32 5.36 -17.09
CA GLY A 395 3.41 6.66 -16.40
C GLY A 395 4.86 7.03 -16.08
N GLY A 396 5.08 8.28 -15.65
CA GLY A 396 6.39 8.78 -15.26
C GLY A 396 7.31 9.22 -16.40
N ILE A 397 8.62 9.20 -16.13
CA ILE A 397 9.68 9.53 -17.09
C ILE A 397 10.43 8.26 -17.51
N PRO A 398 10.84 8.09 -18.78
CA PRO A 398 11.61 6.94 -19.21
C PRO A 398 12.92 6.76 -18.42
N SER A 399 13.07 5.63 -17.72
CA SER A 399 14.30 5.23 -17.03
C SER A 399 15.32 4.61 -17.98
N ASN A 400 14.87 4.07 -19.12
CA ASN A 400 15.63 3.28 -20.10
C ASN A 400 16.25 2.00 -19.50
N THR A 401 15.72 1.52 -18.38
CA THR A 401 16.15 0.29 -17.71
C THR A 401 14.99 -0.29 -16.91
N GLU A 402 15.01 -1.59 -16.67
CA GLU A 402 14.03 -2.27 -15.80
C GLU A 402 14.46 -2.27 -14.32
N ALA A 403 15.68 -1.80 -14.01
CA ALA A 403 16.20 -1.81 -12.64
C ALA A 403 15.43 -0.85 -11.72
N TYR A 404 14.98 0.28 -12.26
CA TYR A 404 14.17 1.27 -11.56
C TYR A 404 13.19 1.89 -12.54
N TYR A 405 11.96 2.09 -12.10
CA TYR A 405 10.85 2.50 -12.95
C TYR A 405 9.75 3.15 -12.11
N SER A 406 8.77 3.74 -12.77
CA SER A 406 7.57 4.28 -12.13
C SER A 406 6.31 3.91 -12.91
N PHE A 407 5.16 4.01 -12.25
CA PHE A 407 3.86 3.82 -12.88
C PHE A 407 2.77 4.60 -12.15
N ASP A 408 1.71 4.93 -12.90
CA ASP A 408 0.53 5.59 -12.39
C ASP A 408 -0.62 4.59 -12.21
N LEU A 409 -1.30 4.69 -11.06
CA LEU A 409 -2.56 4.01 -10.78
C LEU A 409 -3.58 5.08 -10.36
N GLY A 410 -4.22 5.70 -11.35
CA GLY A 410 -5.16 6.79 -11.13
C GLY A 410 -4.45 8.05 -10.67
N ASN A 411 -4.72 8.50 -9.44
CA ASN A 411 -4.06 9.66 -8.82
C ASN A 411 -2.86 9.29 -7.93
N ILE A 412 -2.36 8.06 -8.04
CA ILE A 412 -1.21 7.54 -7.28
C ILE A 412 -0.04 7.34 -8.24
N HIS A 413 1.10 7.90 -7.90
CA HIS A 413 2.37 7.66 -8.56
C HIS A 413 3.25 6.74 -7.71
N PHE A 414 3.63 5.60 -8.27
CA PHE A 414 4.53 4.63 -7.64
C PHE A 414 5.91 4.72 -8.25
N ILE A 415 6.94 4.68 -7.40
CA ILE A 415 8.35 4.73 -7.80
C ILE A 415 9.07 3.50 -7.23
N SER A 416 9.54 2.61 -8.10
CA SER A 416 10.39 1.48 -7.75
C SER A 416 11.86 1.85 -7.93
N LEU A 417 12.69 1.68 -6.88
CA LEU A 417 14.12 1.94 -6.94
C LEU A 417 14.94 0.66 -6.71
N ASP A 418 16.11 0.62 -7.32
CA ASP A 418 17.11 -0.42 -7.07
C ASP A 418 18.13 0.06 -6.03
N SER A 419 17.98 -0.46 -4.82
CA SER A 419 18.86 -0.15 -3.68
C SER A 419 20.18 -0.93 -3.67
N TYR A 420 20.40 -1.85 -4.61
CA TYR A 420 21.54 -2.76 -4.64
C TYR A 420 22.37 -2.67 -5.92
N GLY A 421 21.78 -2.98 -7.08
CA GLY A 421 22.46 -3.21 -8.35
C GLY A 421 22.95 -1.96 -9.08
N VAL A 422 22.48 -0.78 -8.67
CA VAL A 422 22.85 0.52 -9.27
C VAL A 422 23.40 1.51 -8.24
N SER A 423 24.03 2.57 -8.73
CA SER A 423 24.58 3.62 -7.86
C SER A 423 23.48 4.42 -7.16
N ARG A 424 23.63 4.60 -5.84
CA ARG A 424 22.75 5.43 -4.99
C ARG A 424 23.31 6.82 -4.73
N ALA A 425 24.40 7.19 -5.41
CA ALA A 425 24.95 8.54 -5.34
C ALA A 425 23.96 9.56 -5.91
N THR A 426 23.93 10.77 -5.36
CA THR A 426 23.02 11.85 -5.79
C THR A 426 23.20 12.28 -7.26
N ASN A 427 24.35 11.98 -7.86
CA ASN A 427 24.64 12.20 -9.28
C ASN A 427 24.61 10.91 -10.13
N GLY A 428 24.23 9.77 -9.53
CA GLY A 428 24.03 8.51 -10.23
C GLY A 428 22.79 8.56 -11.13
N GLN A 429 22.74 7.68 -12.14
CA GLN A 429 21.64 7.68 -13.13
C GLN A 429 20.26 7.52 -12.49
N MET A 430 20.14 6.64 -11.49
CA MET A 430 18.88 6.44 -10.75
C MET A 430 18.43 7.73 -10.03
N ALA A 431 19.32 8.42 -9.32
CA ALA A 431 18.98 9.65 -8.60
C ALA A 431 18.64 10.81 -9.56
N VAL A 432 19.35 10.91 -10.69
CA VAL A 432 19.08 11.92 -11.73
C VAL A 432 17.73 11.67 -12.40
N TRP A 433 17.41 10.41 -12.72
CA TRP A 433 16.10 10.02 -13.23
C TRP A 433 15.00 10.29 -12.20
N LEU A 434 15.20 9.89 -10.93
CA LEU A 434 14.26 10.09 -9.84
C LEU A 434 13.87 11.58 -9.67
N LEU A 435 14.82 12.50 -9.79
CA LEU A 435 14.53 13.94 -9.75
C LEU A 435 13.56 14.38 -10.87
N ALA A 436 13.74 13.85 -12.09
CA ALA A 436 12.85 14.17 -13.21
C ALA A 436 11.47 13.51 -13.05
N ASP A 437 11.45 12.27 -12.56
CA ASP A 437 10.23 11.51 -12.32
C ASP A 437 9.39 12.11 -11.18
N LEU A 438 10.01 12.58 -10.10
CA LEU A 438 9.33 13.32 -9.03
C LEU A 438 8.75 14.66 -9.50
N ALA A 439 9.40 15.33 -10.45
CA ALA A 439 8.83 16.54 -11.07
C ALA A 439 7.56 16.21 -11.88
N TYR A 440 7.55 15.07 -12.56
CA TYR A 440 6.34 14.54 -13.19
C TYR A 440 5.28 14.20 -12.13
N ALA A 441 5.62 13.45 -11.09
CA ALA A 441 4.71 13.01 -10.05
C ALA A 441 4.01 14.20 -9.37
N LYS A 442 4.77 15.24 -9.03
CA LYS A 442 4.25 16.47 -8.42
C LYS A 442 3.22 17.18 -9.29
N ALA A 443 3.34 17.10 -10.61
CA ALA A 443 2.44 17.78 -11.55
C ALA A 443 1.17 16.96 -11.84
N ASN A 444 1.19 15.65 -11.61
CA ASN A 444 0.19 14.74 -12.17
C ASN A 444 -0.51 13.83 -11.15
N SER A 445 0.02 13.73 -9.93
CA SER A 445 -0.44 12.75 -8.95
C SER A 445 -0.68 13.39 -7.59
N LYS A 446 -1.71 12.89 -6.92
CA LYS A 446 -2.03 13.31 -5.55
C LYS A 446 -1.15 12.57 -4.58
N TRP A 447 -1.02 11.25 -4.71
CA TRP A 447 -0.22 10.41 -3.82
C TRP A 447 1.09 10.02 -4.50
N ILE A 448 2.20 10.13 -3.78
CA ILE A 448 3.51 9.68 -4.25
C ILE A 448 4.03 8.64 -3.25
N ILE A 449 4.20 7.41 -3.72
CA ILE A 449 4.64 6.27 -2.92
C ILE A 449 5.90 5.69 -3.57
N ALA A 450 6.98 5.59 -2.81
CA ALA A 450 8.23 5.01 -3.28
C ALA A 450 8.51 3.68 -2.57
N TYR A 451 9.14 2.74 -3.26
CA TYR A 451 9.48 1.44 -2.70
C TYR A 451 10.76 0.85 -3.28
N TRP A 452 11.46 0.08 -2.46
CA TRP A 452 12.71 -0.63 -2.81
C TRP A 452 13.08 -1.63 -1.70
N HIS A 453 14.22 -2.29 -1.82
CA HIS A 453 14.60 -3.34 -0.87
C HIS A 453 15.23 -2.86 0.46
N HIS A 454 16.42 -2.24 0.44
CA HIS A 454 17.17 -1.91 1.66
C HIS A 454 16.59 -0.70 2.43
N PRO A 455 16.05 -0.87 3.64
CA PRO A 455 15.33 0.16 4.37
C PRO A 455 16.28 1.26 4.89
N PRO A 456 15.94 2.56 4.71
CA PRO A 456 16.72 3.65 5.28
C PRO A 456 16.74 3.64 6.80
N TYR A 457 15.68 3.16 7.45
CA TYR A 457 15.58 3.09 8.91
C TYR A 457 15.18 1.68 9.32
N THR A 458 16.04 1.04 10.10
CA THR A 458 15.79 -0.26 10.74
C THR A 458 16.80 -0.48 11.88
N LYS A 459 16.33 -1.10 12.96
CA LYS A 459 17.16 -1.77 13.98
C LYS A 459 16.71 -3.23 14.15
N GLY A 460 16.06 -3.77 13.12
CA GLY A 460 15.57 -5.13 13.03
C GLY A 460 16.71 -6.14 12.87
N SER A 461 16.48 -7.17 12.04
CA SER A 461 17.52 -8.14 11.66
C SER A 461 18.75 -7.50 11.00
N HIS A 462 18.60 -6.28 10.50
CA HIS A 462 19.65 -5.44 9.94
C HIS A 462 19.74 -4.10 10.69
N ASP A 463 20.94 -3.55 10.79
CA ASP A 463 21.19 -2.25 11.43
C ASP A 463 21.58 -1.19 10.41
N SER A 464 20.62 -0.33 10.09
CA SER A 464 20.80 0.79 9.15
C SER A 464 21.81 1.88 9.57
N ASP A 465 22.29 1.89 10.81
CA ASP A 465 23.41 2.76 11.23
C ASP A 465 24.77 2.10 11.05
N ASN A 466 24.80 0.77 10.93
CA ASN A 466 26.04 0.02 10.79
C ASN A 466 26.49 0.00 9.33
N THR A 467 27.53 0.76 9.00
CA THR A 467 28.10 0.79 7.64
C THR A 467 28.72 -0.53 7.19
N GLY A 468 29.00 -1.45 8.11
CA GLY A 468 29.44 -2.81 7.77
C GLY A 468 28.27 -3.74 7.40
N ASP A 469 27.05 -3.41 7.83
CA ASP A 469 25.86 -4.14 7.44
C ASP A 469 25.46 -3.74 6.02
N SER A 470 25.20 -4.74 5.18
CA SER A 470 24.76 -4.56 3.79
C SER A 470 25.66 -3.62 2.99
N GLY A 471 26.96 -3.55 3.32
CA GLY A 471 27.92 -2.65 2.68
C GLY A 471 27.58 -1.15 2.78
N GLY A 472 26.74 -0.74 3.74
CA GLY A 472 26.30 0.64 3.91
C GLY A 472 25.15 1.08 2.99
N LEU A 473 24.56 0.16 2.21
CA LEU A 473 23.50 0.48 1.24
C LEU A 473 22.26 1.14 1.88
N MET A 474 21.84 0.68 3.06
CA MET A 474 20.73 1.30 3.82
C MET A 474 21.04 2.76 4.17
N ARG A 475 22.28 3.04 4.56
CA ARG A 475 22.74 4.39 4.90
C ARG A 475 22.85 5.27 3.65
N ASP A 476 23.34 4.73 2.52
CA ASP A 476 23.34 5.44 1.24
C ASP A 476 21.93 5.90 0.85
N MET A 477 20.92 5.03 0.98
CA MET A 477 19.52 5.38 0.71
C MET A 477 19.04 6.50 1.65
N ARG A 478 19.38 6.44 2.95
CA ARG A 478 19.05 7.47 3.94
C ARG A 478 19.70 8.83 3.61
N GLU A 479 20.99 8.84 3.30
CA GLU A 479 21.76 10.09 3.16
C GLU A 479 21.61 10.72 1.77
N ASN A 480 21.41 9.93 0.71
CA ASN A 480 21.43 10.43 -0.66
C ASN A 480 20.04 10.48 -1.30
N ILE A 481 19.16 9.52 -1.01
CA ILE A 481 17.87 9.39 -1.70
C ILE A 481 16.73 10.05 -0.93
N LEU A 482 16.68 9.91 0.40
CA LEU A 482 15.62 10.54 1.19
C LEU A 482 15.54 12.07 1.03
N PRO A 483 16.66 12.83 0.99
CA PRO A 483 16.57 14.27 0.74
C PRO A 483 15.87 14.61 -0.58
N ILE A 484 16.07 13.80 -1.63
CA ILE A 484 15.43 13.97 -2.93
C ILE A 484 13.92 13.72 -2.81
N LEU A 485 13.52 12.64 -2.15
CA LEU A 485 12.11 12.28 -1.94
C LEU A 485 11.37 13.33 -1.08
N GLU A 486 11.95 13.72 0.05
CA GLU A 486 11.36 14.68 0.98
C GLU A 486 11.21 16.07 0.35
N GLN A 487 12.17 16.49 -0.49
CA GLN A 487 12.08 17.75 -1.25
C GLN A 487 10.91 17.78 -2.24
N HIS A 488 10.38 16.61 -2.65
CA HIS A 488 9.26 16.51 -3.58
C HIS A 488 7.95 16.08 -2.91
N GLY A 489 7.94 15.94 -1.59
CA GLY A 489 6.71 15.73 -0.82
C GLY A 489 6.16 14.32 -0.87
N VAL A 490 7.02 13.30 -1.08
CA VAL A 490 6.66 11.88 -0.99
C VAL A 490 5.88 11.58 0.29
N ASP A 491 4.88 10.71 0.19
CA ASP A 491 3.94 10.42 1.28
C ASP A 491 4.36 9.22 2.11
N LEU A 492 4.75 8.14 1.42
CA LEU A 492 5.03 6.83 1.99
C LEU A 492 6.22 6.18 1.29
N VAL A 493 7.11 5.60 2.09
CA VAL A 493 8.23 4.79 1.62
C VAL A 493 8.10 3.37 2.17
N LEU A 494 8.16 2.38 1.30
CA LEU A 494 8.04 0.96 1.63
C LEU A 494 9.37 0.23 1.37
N SER A 495 9.83 -0.56 2.34
CA SER A 495 11.05 -1.36 2.20
C SER A 495 10.94 -2.76 2.81
N GLY A 496 11.83 -3.66 2.42
CA GLY A 496 11.93 -5.04 2.93
C GLY A 496 13.24 -5.25 3.71
N HIS A 497 13.96 -6.32 3.38
CA HIS A 497 15.34 -6.68 3.77
C HIS A 497 15.54 -6.99 5.25
N SER A 498 15.12 -6.08 6.14
CA SER A 498 15.07 -6.41 7.55
C SER A 498 13.85 -7.29 7.81
N HIS A 499 14.08 -8.51 8.29
CA HIS A 499 13.06 -9.51 8.56
C HIS A 499 12.25 -9.23 9.83
N SER A 500 11.73 -8.01 9.91
CA SER A 500 10.81 -7.44 10.88
C SER A 500 9.72 -6.61 10.18
N TYR A 501 8.64 -6.34 10.90
CA TYR A 501 7.76 -5.22 10.56
C TYR A 501 8.17 -4.01 11.38
N GLU A 502 8.43 -2.87 10.74
CA GLU A 502 8.68 -1.59 11.39
C GLU A 502 7.95 -0.46 10.67
N ARG A 503 7.52 0.55 11.43
CA ARG A 503 6.84 1.74 10.90
C ARG A 503 7.27 2.98 11.67
N SER A 504 7.66 4.01 10.93
CA SER A 504 8.02 5.30 11.49
C SER A 504 6.81 6.14 11.91
N PHE A 505 7.09 7.15 12.72
CA PHE A 505 6.24 8.34 12.83
C PHE A 505 6.22 9.12 11.49
N LEU A 506 5.42 10.19 11.39
CA LEU A 506 5.57 11.14 10.30
C LEU A 506 6.80 12.03 10.56
N ILE A 507 7.88 11.82 9.80
CA ILE A 507 9.18 12.47 10.05
C ILE A 507 9.71 13.17 8.79
N ASP A 508 10.66 14.09 8.98
CA ASP A 508 11.31 14.87 7.92
C ASP A 508 12.72 15.27 8.35
N GLY A 509 13.67 15.27 7.42
CA GLY A 509 15.00 15.85 7.63
C GLY A 509 15.96 15.05 8.50
N HIS A 510 15.70 13.76 8.75
CA HIS A 510 16.60 12.90 9.53
C HIS A 510 17.49 12.02 8.64
N TYR A 511 18.70 12.49 8.32
CA TYR A 511 19.62 11.74 7.44
C TYR A 511 20.81 11.11 8.18
N GLY A 512 21.00 11.44 9.46
CA GLY A 512 22.09 10.90 10.29
C GLY A 512 21.76 9.52 10.88
N ILE A 513 22.63 9.03 11.76
CA ILE A 513 22.39 7.78 12.52
C ILE A 513 21.22 7.94 13.51
N SER A 514 20.65 6.82 13.98
CA SER A 514 19.49 6.80 14.87
C SER A 514 19.62 7.72 16.09
N SER A 515 20.79 7.78 16.74
CA SER A 515 21.03 8.63 17.93
C SER A 515 20.98 10.13 17.67
N THR A 516 20.98 10.55 16.40
CA THR A 516 20.84 11.96 16.00
C THR A 516 19.40 12.37 15.75
N PHE A 517 18.44 11.43 15.78
CA PHE A 517 17.03 11.74 15.64
C PHE A 517 16.55 12.61 16.80
N ASN A 518 15.90 13.73 16.47
CA ASN A 518 15.30 14.62 17.43
C ASN A 518 13.82 14.83 17.08
N ALA A 519 12.94 14.20 17.84
CA ALA A 519 11.50 14.26 17.62
C ALA A 519 10.93 15.69 17.60
N MET A 520 11.55 16.65 18.30
CA MET A 520 11.07 18.04 18.34
C MET A 520 11.35 18.81 17.06
N THR A 521 12.40 18.44 16.31
CA THR A 521 12.82 19.15 15.09
C THR A 521 12.57 18.34 13.83
N MET A 522 12.49 17.01 13.94
CA MET A 522 12.35 16.08 12.82
C MET A 522 11.01 15.32 12.83
N GLY A 523 10.27 15.34 13.94
CA GLY A 523 8.92 14.81 14.00
C GLY A 523 7.91 15.83 13.48
N LYS A 524 7.22 15.52 12.38
CA LYS A 524 6.07 16.32 11.91
C LYS A 524 4.81 15.94 12.66
N ASP A 525 4.65 14.66 12.95
CA ASP A 525 3.62 14.14 13.83
C ASP A 525 4.14 12.87 14.54
N MET A 526 4.23 12.95 15.87
CA MET A 526 4.68 11.86 16.74
C MET A 526 3.51 11.06 17.35
N GLY A 527 2.31 11.21 16.80
CA GLY A 527 1.14 10.39 17.10
C GLY A 527 1.18 9.02 16.41
N SER A 528 0.15 8.20 16.64
CA SER A 528 0.07 6.84 16.11
C SER A 528 -0.25 6.76 14.62
N GLY A 529 -0.84 7.81 14.06
CA GLY A 529 -1.39 7.82 12.70
C GLY A 529 -2.72 7.07 12.55
N ARG A 530 -3.31 6.50 13.61
CA ARG A 530 -4.56 5.73 13.54
C ARG A 530 -5.81 6.60 13.43
N SER A 531 -6.76 6.23 12.56
CA SER A 531 -8.04 6.92 12.36
C SER A 531 -8.77 7.35 13.64
N GLY A 532 -9.33 8.57 13.61
CA GLY A 532 -9.92 9.29 14.74
C GLY A 532 -9.33 10.70 14.83
N ALA A 533 -9.94 11.64 15.58
CA ALA A 533 -9.35 12.97 15.80
C ALA A 533 -8.64 13.01 17.18
N PRO A 534 -7.36 13.41 17.24
CA PRO A 534 -6.53 13.97 16.16
C PRO A 534 -5.79 12.94 15.29
N GLY A 535 -6.03 11.64 15.52
CA GLY A 535 -5.19 10.49 15.21
C GLY A 535 -4.64 10.18 13.81
N ALA A 536 -5.12 10.73 12.68
CA ALA A 536 -4.51 10.47 11.35
C ALA A 536 -3.38 11.46 11.01
N TYR A 537 -2.36 11.02 10.28
CA TYR A 537 -1.29 11.91 9.81
C TYR A 537 -1.80 12.85 8.71
N SER A 538 -1.65 14.16 8.90
CA SER A 538 -2.07 15.15 7.90
C SER A 538 -0.93 15.51 6.95
N LYS A 539 -1.21 15.44 5.65
CA LYS A 539 -0.32 15.88 4.56
C LYS A 539 -1.00 17.00 3.76
N PRO A 540 -0.25 17.94 3.16
CA PRO A 540 -0.84 18.93 2.27
C PRO A 540 -1.58 18.30 1.10
N ALA A 541 -2.58 19.01 0.56
CA ALA A 541 -3.39 18.54 -0.57
C ALA A 541 -2.55 18.19 -1.81
N ASP A 542 -1.53 19.01 -2.08
CA ASP A 542 -0.57 18.83 -3.17
C ASP A 542 0.80 18.35 -2.64
N PRO A 543 1.57 17.56 -3.40
CA PRO A 543 2.92 17.16 -3.03
C PRO A 543 3.81 18.38 -2.72
N THR A 544 4.11 18.55 -1.43
CA THR A 544 4.80 19.71 -0.88
C THR A 544 6.07 19.28 -0.17
N ALA A 545 7.17 19.95 -0.52
CA ALA A 545 8.49 19.70 0.06
C ALA A 545 8.44 19.68 1.59
N HIS A 546 9.16 18.75 2.21
CA HIS A 546 9.39 18.72 3.66
C HIS A 546 8.12 18.69 4.51
N SER A 547 7.07 18.06 3.98
CA SER A 547 5.79 17.87 4.69
C SER A 547 5.70 16.55 5.46
N GLY A 548 6.84 15.87 5.63
CA GLY A 548 6.96 14.60 6.34
C GLY A 548 6.63 13.38 5.50
N THR A 549 7.27 12.26 5.80
CA THR A 549 7.09 10.97 5.13
C THR A 549 6.95 9.89 6.21
N VAL A 550 6.12 8.87 5.95
CA VAL A 550 6.14 7.64 6.76
C VAL A 550 7.02 6.61 6.05
N TYR A 551 7.90 5.96 6.81
CA TYR A 551 8.82 4.93 6.35
C TYR A 551 8.42 3.60 6.97
N THR A 552 8.27 2.55 6.17
CA THR A 552 7.92 1.22 6.66
C THR A 552 8.91 0.17 6.19
N VAL A 553 9.09 -0.84 7.04
CA VAL A 553 9.81 -2.07 6.76
C VAL A 553 8.82 -3.22 6.86
N CYS A 554 8.68 -4.01 5.79
CA CYS A 554 7.84 -5.20 5.74
C CYS A 554 8.65 -6.35 5.11
N GLY A 555 9.74 -6.75 5.75
CA GLY A 555 10.57 -7.86 5.29
C GLY A 555 10.15 -9.21 5.86
N VAL A 556 8.86 -9.38 6.18
CA VAL A 556 8.32 -10.52 6.94
C VAL A 556 7.25 -11.30 6.19
N SER A 557 7.25 -11.27 4.85
CA SER A 557 6.24 -11.99 4.06
C SER A 557 6.62 -13.43 3.72
N GLY A 558 7.85 -13.86 4.00
CA GLY A 558 8.30 -15.25 3.85
C GLY A 558 9.43 -15.62 4.80
N LYS A 559 10.25 -14.64 5.21
CA LYS A 559 11.38 -14.79 6.12
C LYS A 559 11.20 -14.00 7.42
N ARG A 560 11.73 -14.51 8.53
CA ARG A 560 11.68 -13.83 9.85
C ARG A 560 12.93 -14.14 10.64
N THR A 561 13.55 -13.12 11.22
CA THR A 561 14.78 -13.30 12.00
C THR A 561 14.75 -12.38 13.22
N THR A 562 14.70 -12.98 14.41
CA THR A 562 14.54 -12.24 15.68
C THR A 562 15.89 -11.79 16.26
N THR A 563 16.71 -11.15 15.44
CA THR A 563 18.03 -10.62 15.81
C THR A 563 18.00 -9.11 15.71
N GLY A 564 18.66 -8.37 16.61
CA GLY A 564 18.63 -6.90 16.61
C GLY A 564 17.62 -6.32 17.59
N THR A 565 17.70 -5.02 17.86
CA THR A 565 17.07 -4.39 19.03
C THR A 565 15.66 -3.86 18.79
N LEU A 566 15.25 -3.66 17.53
CA LEU A 566 14.03 -2.93 17.15
C LEU A 566 13.92 -1.52 17.75
N ALA A 567 15.02 -0.96 18.26
CA ALA A 567 15.03 0.26 19.05
C ALA A 567 15.42 1.49 18.22
N HIS A 568 14.88 1.63 17.01
CA HIS A 568 15.10 2.84 16.22
C HIS A 568 14.14 3.96 16.70
N PRO A 569 14.63 5.14 17.14
CA PRO A 569 13.80 6.16 17.80
C PRO A 569 12.81 6.86 16.86
N ALA A 570 13.01 6.74 15.54
CA ALA A 570 12.03 7.22 14.57
C ALA A 570 10.85 6.25 14.36
N MET A 571 10.92 5.03 14.90
CA MET A 571 9.86 4.02 14.76
C MET A 571 8.76 4.20 15.81
N PHE A 572 7.51 4.23 15.36
CA PHE A 572 6.33 4.13 16.21
C PHE A 572 6.06 2.68 16.61
N MET A 573 6.19 1.75 15.65
CA MET A 573 5.93 0.33 15.83
C MET A 573 7.07 -0.47 15.21
N SER A 574 7.58 -1.46 15.95
CA SER A 574 8.58 -2.42 15.47
C SER A 574 8.32 -3.77 16.12
N THR A 575 8.28 -4.86 15.33
CA THR A 575 8.01 -6.20 15.86
C THR A 575 8.59 -7.32 14.99
N TYR A 576 8.97 -8.42 15.66
CA TYR A 576 9.24 -9.71 15.03
C TYR A 576 8.10 -10.71 15.20
N ALA A 577 7.02 -10.34 15.89
CA ALA A 577 6.09 -11.34 16.42
C ALA A 577 5.30 -12.09 15.33
N HIS A 578 5.20 -11.52 14.13
CA HIS A 578 4.30 -11.97 13.07
C HIS A 578 5.02 -12.06 11.73
N PHE A 579 4.72 -13.10 10.94
CA PHE A 579 4.81 -12.98 9.49
C PHE A 579 3.62 -12.15 9.01
N GLY A 580 3.71 -11.51 7.85
CA GLY A 580 2.60 -10.74 7.34
C GLY A 580 2.88 -10.00 6.04
N SER A 581 1.88 -9.24 5.62
CA SER A 581 1.94 -8.37 4.44
C SER A 581 1.23 -7.05 4.72
N MET A 582 1.51 -6.04 3.90
CA MET A 582 0.86 -4.74 4.00
C MET A 582 -0.25 -4.61 2.95
N ILE A 583 -1.30 -3.87 3.32
CA ILE A 583 -2.43 -3.53 2.45
C ILE A 583 -2.61 -2.01 2.49
N LEU A 584 -2.60 -1.38 1.32
CA LEU A 584 -2.80 0.05 1.17
C LEU A 584 -4.15 0.28 0.46
N ASP A 585 -5.07 0.94 1.14
CA ASP A 585 -6.34 1.38 0.59
C ASP A 585 -6.30 2.90 0.38
N VAL A 586 -6.24 3.33 -0.88
CA VAL A 586 -6.28 4.76 -1.25
C VAL A 586 -7.68 5.11 -1.73
N THR A 587 -8.30 6.13 -1.15
CA THR A 587 -9.61 6.64 -1.56
C THR A 587 -9.58 8.16 -1.55
N GLY A 588 -9.48 8.77 -2.74
CA GLY A 588 -9.38 10.22 -2.91
C GLY A 588 -8.27 10.83 -2.05
N ASP A 589 -8.68 11.37 -0.90
CA ASP A 589 -7.87 12.17 0.03
C ASP A 589 -7.41 11.38 1.25
N SER A 590 -7.64 10.06 1.28
CA SER A 590 -7.22 9.17 2.35
C SER A 590 -6.37 8.02 1.82
N LEU A 591 -5.27 7.73 2.51
CA LEU A 591 -4.45 6.54 2.34
C LEU A 591 -4.46 5.79 3.68
N HIS A 592 -5.17 4.67 3.72
CA HIS A 592 -5.21 3.76 4.86
C HIS A 592 -4.22 2.63 4.65
N VAL A 593 -3.37 2.36 5.62
CA VAL A 593 -2.34 1.33 5.55
C VAL A 593 -2.53 0.35 6.70
N MET A 594 -2.57 -0.94 6.38
CA MET A 594 -2.70 -2.03 7.34
C MET A 594 -1.51 -2.98 7.22
N PHE A 595 -1.08 -3.53 8.35
CA PHE A 595 -0.25 -4.73 8.40
C PHE A 595 -1.10 -5.91 8.85
N LEU A 596 -1.32 -6.85 7.93
CA LEU A 596 -2.09 -8.08 8.11
C LEU A 596 -1.13 -9.22 8.40
N ASP A 597 -1.30 -9.90 9.53
CA ASP A 597 -0.48 -11.06 9.86
C ASP A 597 -0.92 -12.34 9.12
N ASP A 598 -0.13 -13.39 9.25
CA ASP A 598 -0.38 -14.73 8.68
C ASP A 598 -1.58 -15.48 9.30
N THR A 599 -2.25 -14.89 10.30
CA THR A 599 -3.49 -15.42 10.90
C THR A 599 -4.75 -14.70 10.43
N GLY A 600 -4.61 -13.62 9.67
CA GLY A 600 -5.72 -12.78 9.21
C GLY A 600 -6.04 -11.60 10.13
N SER A 601 -5.20 -11.32 11.13
CA SER A 601 -5.38 -10.21 12.07
C SER A 601 -4.64 -8.96 11.61
N VAL A 602 -5.30 -7.81 11.68
CA VAL A 602 -4.64 -6.50 11.47
C VAL A 602 -3.93 -6.11 12.76
N ILE A 603 -2.60 -6.21 12.77
CA ILE A 603 -1.77 -5.98 13.97
C ILE A 603 -1.38 -4.51 14.12
N ASP A 604 -1.24 -3.80 12.99
CA ASP A 604 -1.01 -2.37 12.98
C ASP A 604 -1.73 -1.72 11.80
N HIS A 605 -2.08 -0.45 11.97
CA HIS A 605 -2.60 0.39 10.89
C HIS A 605 -2.30 1.85 11.17
N PHE A 606 -2.36 2.65 10.11
CA PHE A 606 -2.29 4.10 10.15
C PHE A 606 -2.92 4.70 8.89
N ASP A 607 -3.15 6.00 8.93
CA ASP A 607 -3.85 6.78 7.93
C ASP A 607 -3.02 8.02 7.62
N LEU A 608 -2.81 8.29 6.32
CA LEU A 608 -2.47 9.62 5.84
C LEU A 608 -3.71 10.24 5.22
N VAL A 609 -3.97 11.49 5.58
CA VAL A 609 -5.07 12.28 5.04
C VAL A 609 -4.52 13.55 4.38
N LYS A 610 -4.98 13.82 3.17
CA LYS A 610 -4.72 15.06 2.44
C LYS A 610 -5.98 15.89 2.47
N PRO A 611 -6.29 16.58 3.60
CA PRO A 611 -7.51 17.36 3.71
C PRO A 611 -7.69 18.24 2.48
N ALA A 612 -8.93 18.36 2.02
CA ALA A 612 -9.29 19.46 1.14
C ALA A 612 -8.74 20.75 1.74
N SER A 613 -8.40 21.73 0.90
CA SER A 613 -7.98 23.05 1.36
C SER A 613 -8.95 23.67 2.39
N SER A 614 -10.20 23.15 2.46
CA SER A 614 -11.11 23.35 3.58
C SER A 614 -12.24 22.31 3.65
N MET A 615 -12.53 21.76 4.84
CA MET A 615 -13.72 20.97 5.16
C MET A 615 -14.88 21.90 5.57
N THR A 616 -16.03 21.81 4.90
CA THR A 616 -17.16 22.73 5.14
C THR A 616 -18.11 22.22 6.22
N VAL A 617 -18.58 23.13 7.09
CA VAL A 617 -19.61 22.88 8.10
C VAL A 617 -20.89 23.62 7.71
N PRO A 618 -21.82 22.98 6.98
CA PRO A 618 -23.13 23.57 6.73
C PRO A 618 -23.92 23.61 8.04
N LEU A 619 -24.04 24.79 8.64
CA LEU A 619 -24.60 24.99 9.97
C LEU A 619 -25.80 25.94 9.91
N LYS A 620 -26.81 25.66 10.73
CA LYS A 620 -27.96 26.55 10.93
C LYS A 620 -28.23 26.73 12.42
N ILE A 621 -28.44 27.98 12.83
CA ILE A 621 -28.70 28.39 14.22
C ILE A 621 -29.82 29.45 14.27
N ALA A 622 -30.32 29.72 15.47
CA ALA A 622 -31.15 30.89 15.75
C ALA A 622 -30.65 31.57 17.02
N LEU A 623 -30.60 32.90 17.02
CA LEU A 623 -30.24 33.73 18.18
C LEU A 623 -31.53 34.27 18.81
N GLN A 624 -31.78 34.00 20.08
CA GLN A 624 -33.03 34.37 20.75
C GLN A 624 -33.35 35.88 20.67
N GLY A 625 -32.33 36.74 20.75
CA GLY A 625 -32.51 38.19 20.72
C GLY A 625 -33.22 38.70 19.46
N PRO A 626 -32.64 38.49 18.28
CA PRO A 626 -33.21 38.95 17.01
C PRO A 626 -34.30 38.01 16.46
N TYR A 627 -34.50 36.80 17.00
CA TYR A 627 -35.49 35.86 16.46
C TYR A 627 -36.93 36.38 16.59
N ASP A 628 -37.64 36.44 15.47
CA ASP A 628 -39.06 36.78 15.41
C ASP A 628 -39.92 35.52 15.20
N PRO A 629 -40.69 35.10 16.24
CA PRO A 629 -41.52 33.89 16.18
C PRO A 629 -42.71 34.00 15.23
N LEU A 630 -43.08 35.20 14.77
CA LEU A 630 -44.18 35.41 13.82
C LEU A 630 -43.73 35.14 12.39
N THR A 631 -42.49 35.50 12.07
CA THR A 631 -41.93 35.30 10.72
C THR A 631 -41.09 34.03 10.61
N GLY A 632 -40.65 33.45 11.73
CA GLY A 632 -39.72 32.31 11.74
C GLY A 632 -38.33 32.68 11.21
N SER A 633 -37.89 33.91 11.45
CA SER A 633 -36.62 34.47 10.94
C SER A 633 -36.05 35.47 11.94
N MET A 634 -34.75 35.72 11.87
CA MET A 634 -34.10 36.74 12.69
C MET A 634 -34.25 38.13 12.06
N ARG A 635 -34.33 39.17 12.89
CA ARG A 635 -34.21 40.57 12.47
C ARG A 635 -32.74 40.90 12.16
N ASP A 636 -32.51 41.86 11.28
CA ASP A 636 -31.18 42.33 10.84
C ASP A 636 -30.95 43.81 11.21
N ASP A 637 -31.46 44.23 12.37
CA ASP A 637 -31.44 45.63 12.81
C ASP A 637 -30.01 46.20 12.86
N LEU A 638 -29.04 45.41 13.33
CA LEU A 638 -27.61 45.78 13.35
C LEU A 638 -27.05 46.08 11.96
N ARG A 639 -27.47 45.35 10.93
CA ARG A 639 -27.10 45.62 9.54
C ARG A 639 -27.75 46.92 9.06
N THR A 640 -29.05 47.11 9.34
CA THR A 640 -29.78 48.31 8.90
C THR A 640 -29.29 49.60 9.56
N THR A 641 -28.77 49.51 10.78
CA THR A 641 -28.16 50.64 11.51
C THR A 641 -26.68 50.86 11.17
N GLY A 642 -26.07 49.98 10.36
CA GLY A 642 -24.65 50.06 10.02
C GLY A 642 -23.71 49.75 11.18
N SER A 643 -24.17 48.96 12.16
CA SER A 643 -23.44 48.69 13.40
C SER A 643 -22.51 47.47 13.30
N ILE A 644 -22.72 46.55 12.37
CA ILE A 644 -21.89 45.33 12.24
C ILE A 644 -20.44 45.70 11.87
N PRO A 645 -19.42 45.29 12.65
CA PRO A 645 -18.03 45.56 12.33
C PRO A 645 -17.56 44.76 11.12
N LEU A 646 -16.63 45.34 10.35
CA LEU A 646 -16.03 44.66 9.18
C LEU A 646 -15.00 43.60 9.56
N THR A 647 -14.47 43.64 10.77
CA THR A 647 -13.59 42.62 11.35
C THR A 647 -14.36 41.87 12.43
N GLU A 648 -14.17 40.56 12.50
CA GLU A 648 -14.77 39.75 13.55
C GLU A 648 -14.37 40.24 14.97
N PRO A 649 -15.30 40.23 15.95
CA PRO A 649 -15.03 40.83 17.26
C PRO A 649 -14.31 39.88 18.24
N TYR A 650 -14.21 38.58 17.97
CA TYR A 650 -13.78 37.57 18.94
C TYR A 650 -12.29 37.62 19.25
N SER A 651 -11.44 38.00 18.28
CA SER A 651 -10.01 38.22 18.55
C SER A 651 -9.78 39.35 19.57
N GLU A 652 -10.53 40.46 19.48
CA GLU A 652 -10.44 41.56 20.46
C GLU A 652 -10.97 41.15 21.84
N LEU A 653 -11.87 40.17 21.86
CA LEU A 653 -12.41 39.58 23.08
C LEU A 653 -11.48 38.50 23.68
N GLY A 654 -10.32 38.23 23.08
CA GLY A 654 -9.32 37.29 23.58
C GLY A 654 -9.60 35.82 23.28
N LEU A 655 -10.48 35.53 22.33
CA LEU A 655 -10.70 34.17 21.82
C LEU A 655 -9.73 33.87 20.68
N ILE A 656 -9.37 32.60 20.53
CA ILE A 656 -8.55 32.13 19.42
C ILE A 656 -9.46 32.04 18.18
N VAL A 657 -9.11 32.74 17.11
CA VAL A 657 -9.85 32.76 15.84
C VAL A 657 -8.89 32.47 14.70
N GLY A 658 -8.97 31.25 14.14
CA GLY A 658 -8.14 30.84 13.02
C GLY A 658 -6.65 31.15 13.22
N ALA A 659 -5.97 31.46 12.12
CA ALA A 659 -4.59 31.96 12.12
C ALA A 659 -4.51 33.51 12.17
N SER A 660 -5.57 34.20 11.76
CA SER A 660 -5.70 35.65 11.73
C SER A 660 -7.18 36.07 11.81
N PRO A 661 -7.50 37.28 12.30
CA PRO A 661 -8.88 37.78 12.34
C PRO A 661 -9.53 37.80 10.95
N GLU A 662 -10.78 37.34 10.87
CA GLU A 662 -11.60 37.35 9.66
C GLU A 662 -12.13 38.77 9.37
N THR A 663 -12.22 39.13 8.09
CA THR A 663 -12.77 40.42 7.64
C THR A 663 -13.75 40.22 6.49
N ILE A 664 -14.75 41.09 6.38
CA ILE A 664 -15.77 41.06 5.34
C ILE A 664 -15.67 42.26 4.40
N ASP A 665 -16.03 42.06 3.13
CA ASP A 665 -16.25 43.15 2.19
C ASP A 665 -17.53 43.92 2.60
N PRO A 666 -17.50 45.26 2.72
CA PRO A 666 -18.68 46.07 3.01
C PRO A 666 -19.89 45.78 2.10
N ALA A 667 -19.67 45.31 0.87
CA ALA A 667 -20.71 44.94 -0.07
C ALA A 667 -21.63 43.81 0.45
N ILE A 668 -21.14 42.93 1.32
CA ILE A 668 -21.92 41.84 1.92
C ILE A 668 -23.06 42.40 2.78
N LEU A 669 -22.88 43.54 3.44
CA LEU A 669 -23.90 44.18 4.27
C LEU A 669 -25.01 44.87 3.45
N LEU A 670 -24.86 44.96 2.12
CA LEU A 670 -25.90 45.45 1.20
C LEU A 670 -26.95 44.38 0.87
N ILE A 671 -26.69 43.10 1.20
CA ILE A 671 -27.62 42.00 0.98
C ILE A 671 -28.85 42.16 1.89
N THR A 672 -30.05 41.95 1.33
CA THR A 672 -31.34 42.08 2.02
C THR A 672 -32.18 40.80 1.92
N GLY A 673 -33.32 40.74 2.61
CA GLY A 673 -34.21 39.57 2.60
C GLY A 673 -33.67 38.41 3.46
N PRO A 674 -34.05 37.14 3.19
CA PRO A 674 -33.66 35.99 4.00
C PRO A 674 -32.14 35.80 4.15
N SER A 675 -31.36 36.27 3.17
CA SER A 675 -29.90 36.19 3.18
C SER A 675 -29.21 37.40 3.81
N ALA A 676 -29.94 38.36 4.36
CA ALA A 676 -29.35 39.49 5.05
C ALA A 676 -28.55 39.03 6.27
N ILE A 677 -27.37 39.61 6.48
CA ILE A 677 -26.52 39.32 7.63
C ILE A 677 -27.17 39.87 8.90
N VAL A 678 -27.25 39.02 9.92
CA VAL A 678 -27.71 39.38 11.27
C VAL A 678 -26.52 39.74 12.13
N ASP A 679 -25.47 38.89 12.14
CA ASP A 679 -24.30 39.09 12.99
C ASP A 679 -23.10 38.18 12.67
N TRP A 680 -22.01 38.37 13.41
CA TRP A 680 -20.90 37.43 13.54
C TRP A 680 -21.19 36.30 14.53
N VAL A 681 -20.63 35.11 14.28
CA VAL A 681 -20.60 33.93 15.17
C VAL A 681 -19.19 33.32 15.16
N LEU A 682 -18.78 32.65 16.23
CA LEU A 682 -17.55 31.86 16.27
C LEU A 682 -17.90 30.38 16.28
N VAL A 683 -17.43 29.64 15.28
CA VAL A 683 -17.64 28.20 15.17
C VAL A 683 -16.35 27.48 15.55
N GLU A 684 -16.46 26.48 16.42
CA GLU A 684 -15.35 25.68 16.93
C GLU A 684 -15.54 24.19 16.60
N LEU A 685 -14.47 23.55 16.18
CA LEU A 685 -14.37 22.09 16.07
C LEU A 685 -13.59 21.56 17.26
N ARG A 686 -14.22 20.70 18.05
CA ARG A 686 -13.69 20.16 19.30
C ARG A 686 -13.44 18.67 19.19
N ALA A 687 -12.45 18.17 19.94
CA ALA A 687 -12.00 16.79 19.85
C ALA A 687 -13.08 15.80 20.31
N LYS A 688 -13.25 14.69 19.58
CA LYS A 688 -14.19 13.61 19.91
C LYS A 688 -13.96 13.00 21.30
N GLY A 689 -12.69 12.79 21.67
CA GLY A 689 -12.31 12.15 22.94
C GLY A 689 -12.15 13.11 24.11
N ASP A 690 -12.05 14.42 23.84
CA ASP A 690 -11.89 15.48 24.82
C ASP A 690 -12.65 16.74 24.36
N PRO A 691 -13.95 16.83 24.66
CA PRO A 691 -14.80 17.91 24.15
C PRO A 691 -14.41 19.33 24.65
N ALA A 692 -13.53 19.44 25.66
CA ALA A 692 -12.98 20.72 26.11
C ALA A 692 -11.85 21.23 25.18
N SER A 693 -11.23 20.34 24.41
CA SER A 693 -10.12 20.67 23.52
C SER A 693 -10.62 21.21 22.17
N VAL A 694 -10.35 22.49 21.90
CA VAL A 694 -10.63 23.16 20.62
C VAL A 694 -9.51 22.82 19.63
N LEU A 695 -9.87 22.14 18.54
CA LEU A 695 -8.95 21.73 17.46
C LEU A 695 -8.85 22.79 16.36
N ALA A 696 -9.94 23.49 16.08
CA ALA A 696 -9.96 24.61 15.15
C ALA A 696 -11.12 25.56 15.49
N SER A 697 -10.95 26.85 15.18
CA SER A 697 -11.99 27.87 15.34
C SER A 697 -11.94 28.83 14.14
N ARG A 698 -13.10 29.30 13.69
CA ARG A 698 -13.22 30.34 12.66
C ARG A 698 -14.46 31.20 12.93
N ALA A 699 -14.33 32.50 12.72
CA ALA A 699 -15.47 33.40 12.75
C ALA A 699 -16.23 33.32 11.42
N ALA A 700 -17.55 33.45 11.50
CA ALA A 700 -18.48 33.36 10.37
C ALA A 700 -19.65 34.32 10.57
N LEU A 701 -20.50 34.43 9.55
CA LEU A 701 -21.68 35.28 9.57
C LEU A 701 -22.94 34.43 9.72
N VAL A 702 -23.91 34.89 10.49
CA VAL A 702 -25.26 34.30 10.56
C VAL A 702 -26.25 35.17 9.80
N ARG A 703 -27.09 34.55 8.97
CA ARG A 703 -28.11 35.22 8.15
C ARG A 703 -29.50 35.17 8.79
N ARG A 704 -30.44 35.96 8.27
CA ARG A 704 -31.83 36.01 8.78
C ARG A 704 -32.56 34.67 8.75
N ASP A 705 -32.24 33.80 7.79
CA ASP A 705 -32.75 32.43 7.68
C ASP A 705 -32.08 31.42 8.64
N GLY A 706 -31.11 31.87 9.44
CA GLY A 706 -30.37 31.08 10.42
C GLY A 706 -29.14 30.38 9.87
N GLN A 707 -28.88 30.42 8.56
CA GLN A 707 -27.69 29.78 8.01
C GLN A 707 -26.43 30.52 8.45
N VAL A 708 -25.42 29.75 8.83
CA VAL A 708 -24.07 30.23 9.11
C VAL A 708 -23.22 30.07 7.86
N VAL A 709 -22.63 31.17 7.41
CA VAL A 709 -21.90 31.30 6.14
C VAL A 709 -20.53 31.93 6.35
N ASP A 710 -19.61 31.68 5.44
CA ASP A 710 -18.26 32.26 5.41
C ASP A 710 -18.32 33.78 5.16
N VAL A 711 -17.17 34.44 5.15
CA VAL A 711 -17.04 35.90 4.96
C VAL A 711 -17.54 36.41 3.59
N ASP A 712 -17.81 35.49 2.65
CA ASP A 712 -18.47 35.79 1.38
C ASP A 712 -19.99 35.94 1.48
N GLY A 713 -20.58 35.68 2.66
CA GLY A 713 -22.03 35.76 2.92
C GLY A 713 -22.87 34.66 2.27
N LEU A 714 -22.25 33.67 1.62
CA LEU A 714 -22.91 32.69 0.76
C LEU A 714 -22.52 31.24 1.07
N SER A 715 -21.22 30.96 1.10
CA SER A 715 -20.69 29.60 1.22
C SER A 715 -20.78 29.11 2.67
N PRO A 716 -20.95 27.80 2.93
CA PRO A 716 -20.76 27.25 4.26
C PRO A 716 -19.35 27.53 4.79
N ILE A 717 -19.21 27.75 6.10
CA ILE A 717 -17.91 27.97 6.74
C ILE A 717 -16.99 26.77 6.54
N ALA A 718 -15.72 27.01 6.22
CA ALA A 718 -14.78 25.96 5.86
C ALA A 718 -13.53 25.91 6.75
N PHE A 719 -13.16 24.77 7.30
CA PHE A 719 -12.03 24.61 8.22
C PHE A 719 -10.89 23.84 7.57
N PRO A 720 -9.62 24.24 7.78
CA PRO A 720 -8.46 23.50 7.31
C PRO A 720 -8.16 22.31 8.23
N VAL A 721 -9.12 21.39 8.39
CA VAL A 721 -8.98 20.19 9.22
C VAL A 721 -9.24 18.93 8.40
N PRO A 722 -8.67 17.78 8.81
CA PRO A 722 -9.00 16.48 8.24
C PRO A 722 -10.49 16.16 8.23
N VAL A 723 -10.89 15.25 7.33
CA VAL A 723 -12.19 14.59 7.44
C VAL A 723 -12.17 13.72 8.70
N GLY A 724 -13.12 13.94 9.60
CA GLY A 724 -13.16 13.25 10.88
C GLY A 724 -14.44 13.53 11.65
N GLU A 725 -14.52 12.96 12.85
CA GLU A 725 -15.61 13.20 13.80
C GLU A 725 -15.24 14.29 14.79
N TYR A 726 -16.07 15.33 14.86
CA TYR A 726 -15.85 16.51 15.69
C TYR A 726 -17.11 16.88 16.46
N HIS A 727 -16.95 17.37 17.69
CA HIS A 727 -18.00 18.17 18.29
C HIS A 727 -18.00 19.54 17.61
N VAL A 728 -19.18 20.03 17.22
CA VAL A 728 -19.33 21.36 16.62
C VAL A 728 -19.94 22.27 17.67
N ALA A 729 -19.21 23.31 18.07
CA ALA A 729 -19.68 24.33 19.00
C ALA A 729 -19.85 25.68 18.31
N VAL A 730 -20.81 26.45 18.78
CA VAL A 730 -21.10 27.82 18.33
C VAL A 730 -21.08 28.74 19.53
N GLN A 731 -20.24 29.76 19.46
CA GLN A 731 -20.11 30.83 20.44
C GLN A 731 -20.59 32.14 19.81
N HIS A 732 -21.11 33.04 20.64
CA HIS A 732 -21.58 34.36 20.23
C HIS A 732 -21.19 35.41 21.26
N ARG A 733 -21.20 36.70 20.90
CA ARG A 733 -20.66 37.76 21.79
C ARG A 733 -21.47 38.00 23.06
N ASN A 734 -22.77 37.71 23.03
CA ASN A 734 -23.72 37.98 24.11
C ASN A 734 -24.85 36.94 24.24
N HIS A 735 -24.63 35.75 23.67
CA HIS A 735 -25.52 34.61 23.80
C HIS A 735 -24.73 33.42 24.35
N LEU A 736 -25.38 32.57 25.15
CA LEU A 736 -24.76 31.35 25.67
C LEU A 736 -24.45 30.38 24.52
N GLY A 737 -23.21 29.87 24.51
CA GLY A 737 -22.75 28.91 23.52
C GLY A 737 -23.46 27.56 23.60
N VAL A 738 -23.46 26.85 22.47
CA VAL A 738 -24.06 25.52 22.31
C VAL A 738 -23.11 24.60 21.56
N MET A 739 -23.12 23.31 21.88
CA MET A 739 -22.33 22.28 21.20
C MET A 739 -23.16 21.04 20.91
N THR A 740 -22.83 20.28 19.87
CA THR A 740 -23.44 18.98 19.60
C THR A 740 -23.20 17.98 20.74
N ALA A 741 -24.22 17.19 21.11
CA ALA A 741 -24.12 16.20 22.19
C ALA A 741 -23.13 15.07 21.88
N SER A 742 -23.04 14.69 20.61
CA SER A 742 -22.13 13.67 20.10
C SER A 742 -21.30 14.25 18.96
N PRO A 743 -20.10 13.70 18.71
CA PRO A 743 -19.27 14.13 17.60
C PRO A 743 -19.92 13.70 16.28
N LEU A 744 -19.78 14.54 15.25
CA LEU A 744 -20.36 14.33 13.92
C LEU A 744 -19.24 14.19 12.89
N ARG A 745 -19.42 13.27 11.93
CA ARG A 745 -18.48 13.09 10.83
C ARG A 745 -18.72 14.10 9.72
N LEU A 746 -17.79 15.04 9.52
CA LEU A 746 -18.00 16.25 8.71
C LEU A 746 -17.82 16.08 7.17
N ASN A 747 -18.14 14.91 6.64
CA ASN A 747 -18.25 14.65 5.19
C ASN A 747 -19.46 13.78 4.83
N HIS A 748 -20.33 13.49 5.80
CA HIS A 748 -21.48 12.60 5.69
C HIS A 748 -22.77 13.22 6.25
N VAL A 749 -22.81 14.53 6.51
CA VAL A 749 -24.03 15.23 6.95
C VAL A 749 -24.85 15.60 5.71
N PRO A 750 -26.01 14.95 5.44
CA PRO A 750 -26.86 15.34 4.33
C PRO A 750 -27.57 16.65 4.70
N GLY A 751 -27.20 17.76 4.05
CA GLY A 751 -27.81 19.07 4.33
C GLY A 751 -27.09 19.85 5.44
N TYR A 752 -27.84 20.49 6.33
CA TYR A 752 -27.30 21.32 7.43
C TYR A 752 -27.25 20.54 8.75
N LEU A 753 -26.21 20.77 9.54
CA LEU A 753 -26.29 20.63 10.99
C LEU A 753 -27.25 21.72 11.50
N ASP A 754 -28.51 21.34 11.71
CA ASP A 754 -29.56 22.27 12.12
C ASP A 754 -29.73 22.26 13.64
N LEU A 755 -29.09 23.21 14.33
CA LEU A 755 -29.25 23.40 15.77
C LEU A 755 -30.59 24.08 16.11
N THR A 756 -31.42 24.42 15.12
CA THR A 756 -32.77 24.95 15.33
C THR A 756 -33.83 23.85 15.40
N ASP A 757 -33.50 22.65 14.93
CA ASP A 757 -34.34 21.46 15.02
C ASP A 757 -34.29 20.89 16.45
N PRO A 758 -35.45 20.74 17.15
CA PRO A 758 -35.50 20.19 18.50
C PRO A 758 -35.04 18.72 18.61
N THR A 759 -34.88 18.01 17.49
CA THR A 759 -34.34 16.64 17.45
C THR A 759 -32.81 16.60 17.45
N THR A 760 -32.14 17.72 17.16
CA THR A 760 -30.68 17.80 17.22
C THR A 760 -30.23 17.86 18.67
N LEU A 761 -29.61 16.77 19.13
CA LEU A 761 -29.14 16.67 20.52
C LEU A 761 -27.92 17.57 20.77
N THR A 762 -28.02 18.41 21.80
CA THR A 762 -26.96 19.31 22.26
C THR A 762 -26.32 18.82 23.55
N TRP A 763 -25.06 19.17 23.76
CA TRP A 763 -24.31 18.86 24.98
C TRP A 763 -25.00 19.43 26.22
N GLY A 764 -24.94 18.69 27.33
CA GLY A 764 -25.44 19.16 28.62
C GLY A 764 -26.97 19.23 28.73
N THR A 765 -27.48 20.13 29.58
CA THR A 765 -28.93 20.26 29.88
C THR A 765 -29.44 21.67 29.60
N GLU A 766 -30.58 21.79 28.91
CA GLU A 766 -31.20 23.08 28.55
C GLU A 766 -30.25 24.05 27.80
N ALA A 767 -29.41 23.51 26.91
CA ALA A 767 -28.42 24.27 26.14
C ALA A 767 -29.01 25.41 25.31
N GLN A 768 -30.29 25.30 24.95
CA GLN A 768 -31.00 26.22 24.08
C GLN A 768 -32.41 26.51 24.62
N CYS A 769 -33.03 27.57 24.12
CA CYS A 769 -34.42 27.93 24.40
C CYS A 769 -35.34 27.50 23.25
N ALA A 770 -36.54 27.03 23.59
CA ALA A 770 -37.57 26.71 22.60
C ALA A 770 -38.49 27.91 22.36
N ILE A 771 -38.62 28.33 21.11
CA ILE A 771 -39.48 29.44 20.68
C ILE A 771 -40.35 28.93 19.52
N ASN A 772 -41.64 28.66 19.76
CA ASN A 772 -42.58 28.13 18.75
C ASN A 772 -42.08 26.88 18.00
N GLY A 773 -41.35 25.99 18.68
CA GLY A 773 -40.82 24.75 18.08
C GLY A 773 -39.44 24.90 17.44
N THR A 774 -38.87 26.10 17.41
CA THR A 774 -37.49 26.37 16.99
C THR A 774 -36.58 26.49 18.21
N MET A 775 -35.43 25.82 18.18
CA MET A 775 -34.40 25.97 19.20
C MET A 775 -33.49 27.15 18.88
N ALA A 776 -33.22 28.00 19.87
CA ALA A 776 -32.38 29.19 19.75
C ALA A 776 -31.38 29.31 20.91
N LEU A 777 -30.21 29.91 20.66
CA LEU A 777 -29.22 30.21 21.69
C LEU A 777 -29.80 31.25 22.66
N TRP A 778 -29.56 31.07 23.96
CA TRP A 778 -30.04 31.99 24.99
C TRP A 778 -29.32 33.33 24.90
N CYS A 779 -30.06 34.44 24.82
CA CYS A 779 -29.49 35.78 24.88
C CYS A 779 -29.19 36.20 26.33
N GLY A 780 -28.30 37.18 26.49
CA GLY A 780 -28.14 37.92 27.74
C GLY A 780 -26.85 37.70 28.51
N ASP A 781 -25.91 36.90 27.99
CA ASP A 781 -24.57 36.71 28.59
C ASP A 781 -23.70 37.94 28.27
N VAL A 782 -23.91 39.03 29.00
CA VAL A 782 -23.28 40.33 28.71
C VAL A 782 -21.79 40.31 29.07
N TRP A 783 -21.43 39.53 30.09
CA TRP A 783 -20.05 39.34 30.50
C TRP A 783 -19.27 38.35 29.64
N ARG A 784 -19.98 37.49 28.89
CA ARG A 784 -19.40 36.38 28.13
C ARG A 784 -18.62 35.42 29.03
N ASP A 785 -19.13 35.20 30.24
CA ASP A 785 -18.56 34.27 31.21
C ASP A 785 -19.26 32.89 31.17
N GLY A 786 -20.17 32.71 30.20
CA GLY A 786 -20.96 31.50 30.03
C GLY A 786 -22.05 31.37 31.07
N ARG A 787 -22.43 32.43 31.79
CA ARG A 787 -23.44 32.40 32.84
C ARG A 787 -24.41 33.55 32.68
N LEU A 788 -25.69 33.22 32.62
CA LEU A 788 -26.77 34.19 32.65
C LEU A 788 -27.29 34.34 34.09
N VAL A 789 -27.12 35.54 34.66
CA VAL A 789 -27.40 35.87 36.07
C VAL A 789 -28.14 37.20 36.16
N TYR A 790 -29.31 37.22 36.82
CA TYR A 790 -30.11 38.45 36.96
C TYR A 790 -29.88 39.22 38.27
N THR A 791 -29.57 38.54 39.37
CA THR A 791 -29.28 39.17 40.67
C THR A 791 -28.07 38.55 41.34
N GLY A 792 -27.39 39.33 42.19
CA GLY A 792 -26.16 38.93 42.87
C GLY A 792 -24.90 39.48 42.22
N PRO A 793 -23.71 39.10 42.71
CA PRO A 793 -22.43 39.48 42.11
C PRO A 793 -22.33 39.00 40.66
N ASN A 794 -21.68 39.80 39.80
CA ASN A 794 -21.48 39.51 38.38
C ASN A 794 -22.79 39.21 37.61
N ASN A 795 -23.88 39.90 37.95
CA ASN A 795 -25.10 39.83 37.17
C ASN A 795 -24.95 40.55 35.82
N ASP A 796 -25.73 40.13 34.82
CA ASP A 796 -25.69 40.67 33.46
C ASP A 796 -26.50 41.95 33.27
N ARG A 797 -27.39 42.29 34.21
CA ARG A 797 -28.21 43.51 34.10
C ARG A 797 -27.45 44.79 34.44
N ASP A 798 -26.50 44.74 35.38
CA ASP A 798 -25.78 45.92 35.84
C ASP A 798 -24.87 46.49 34.73
N PRO A 799 -24.19 45.68 33.89
CA PRO A 799 -23.55 46.14 32.66
C PRO A 799 -24.46 46.92 31.72
N ILE A 800 -25.71 46.50 31.55
CA ILE A 800 -26.69 47.20 30.71
C ILE A 800 -26.97 48.60 31.28
N LEU A 801 -27.16 48.69 32.61
CA LEU A 801 -27.34 49.99 33.27
C LEU A 801 -26.10 50.88 33.14
N SER A 802 -24.91 50.29 33.30
CA SER A 802 -23.63 50.98 33.17
C SER A 802 -23.45 51.54 31.75
N ALA A 803 -23.76 50.76 30.72
CA ALA A 803 -23.63 51.14 29.31
C ALA A 803 -24.46 52.40 28.95
N ILE A 804 -25.63 52.58 29.56
CA ILE A 804 -26.48 53.77 29.35
C ILE A 804 -26.16 54.96 30.29
N GLY A 805 -25.06 54.90 31.06
CA GLY A 805 -24.62 55.98 31.94
C GLY A 805 -24.96 55.82 33.43
N GLY A 806 -25.39 54.63 33.86
CA GLY A 806 -25.33 54.14 35.25
C GLY A 806 -26.27 54.78 36.29
N THR A 807 -26.92 55.89 35.97
CA THR A 807 -27.62 56.73 36.98
C THR A 807 -29.09 57.01 36.65
N VAL A 808 -29.46 57.04 35.36
CA VAL A 808 -30.83 57.27 34.91
C VAL A 808 -31.25 56.14 33.96
N PRO A 809 -32.20 55.27 34.35
CA PRO A 809 -32.54 54.06 33.59
C PRO A 809 -33.33 54.33 32.29
N SER A 810 -33.55 55.60 31.93
CA SER A 810 -34.29 56.02 30.74
C SER A 810 -33.40 56.44 29.57
N GLN A 811 -32.08 56.46 29.74
CA GLN A 811 -31.14 56.71 28.64
C GLN A 811 -31.01 55.47 27.75
N THR A 812 -30.63 55.69 26.50
CA THR A 812 -30.39 54.64 25.52
C THR A 812 -29.08 54.92 24.80
N ILE A 813 -28.34 53.88 24.44
CA ILE A 813 -27.11 54.01 23.64
C ILE A 813 -27.21 53.11 22.41
N GLY A 814 -26.88 53.66 21.25
CA GLY A 814 -26.87 52.92 19.99
C GLY A 814 -25.49 52.34 19.67
N GLY A 815 -25.47 51.22 18.96
CA GLY A 815 -24.25 50.62 18.42
C GLY A 815 -24.15 49.11 18.64
N TYR A 816 -22.99 48.55 18.29
CA TYR A 816 -22.69 47.13 18.41
C TYR A 816 -22.10 46.82 19.79
N LEU A 817 -22.98 46.59 20.76
CA LEU A 817 -22.62 46.46 22.17
C LEU A 817 -22.96 45.06 22.72
N PRO A 818 -22.15 44.49 23.62
CA PRO A 818 -22.51 43.26 24.33
C PRO A 818 -23.83 43.40 25.12
N SER A 819 -24.15 44.61 25.58
CA SER A 819 -25.36 44.94 26.34
C SER A 819 -26.65 45.04 25.51
N ASP A 820 -26.55 45.07 24.18
CA ASP A 820 -27.70 44.98 23.25
C ASP A 820 -28.02 43.50 23.01
N VAL A 821 -28.75 42.90 23.95
CA VAL A 821 -28.97 41.45 24.01
C VAL A 821 -30.10 41.01 23.09
N ASP A 822 -31.00 41.93 22.70
CA ASP A 822 -32.01 41.66 21.69
C ASP A 822 -31.64 42.09 20.27
N MET A 823 -30.47 42.72 20.12
CA MET A 823 -29.78 42.98 18.85
C MET A 823 -30.57 43.94 17.95
N ASP A 824 -31.27 44.91 18.55
CA ASP A 824 -32.00 45.96 17.84
C ASP A 824 -31.12 47.19 17.49
N GLY A 825 -29.85 47.16 17.89
CA GLY A 825 -28.87 48.24 17.72
C GLY A 825 -28.96 49.32 18.81
N THR A 826 -29.77 49.13 19.85
CA THR A 826 -29.99 50.09 20.93
C THR A 826 -30.08 49.41 22.30
N THR A 827 -29.07 49.60 23.15
CA THR A 827 -29.15 49.16 24.56
C THR A 827 -30.13 50.03 25.36
N LYS A 828 -31.08 49.40 26.06
CA LYS A 828 -32.11 50.00 26.91
C LYS A 828 -32.26 49.25 28.25
N TYR A 829 -32.30 49.97 29.37
CA TYR A 829 -32.49 49.35 30.69
C TYR A 829 -33.96 49.33 31.18
N SER A 830 -34.81 50.24 30.69
CA SER A 830 -36.23 50.31 31.07
C SER A 830 -37.10 50.76 29.89
N GLY A 831 -38.42 50.63 30.02
CA GLY A 831 -39.37 50.86 28.93
C GLY A 831 -39.75 49.58 28.19
N ALA A 832 -40.59 49.69 27.17
CA ALA A 832 -40.99 48.53 26.36
C ALA A 832 -39.81 48.04 25.51
N GLY A 833 -39.58 46.72 25.50
CA GLY A 833 -38.47 46.11 24.76
C GLY A 833 -37.10 46.51 25.31
N ASN A 834 -36.92 46.44 26.63
CA ASN A 834 -35.61 46.67 27.25
C ASN A 834 -34.80 45.37 27.34
N ASP A 835 -33.47 45.47 27.28
CA ASP A 835 -32.52 44.34 27.31
C ASP A 835 -32.52 43.62 28.66
N ARG A 836 -32.70 44.37 29.75
CA ARG A 836 -32.71 43.84 31.11
C ARG A 836 -33.78 42.75 31.29
N ASP A 837 -34.97 42.97 30.78
CA ASP A 837 -36.08 42.03 30.95
C ASP A 837 -35.82 40.71 30.20
N ARG A 838 -35.04 40.73 29.10
CA ARG A 838 -34.63 39.51 28.38
C ARG A 838 -33.81 38.58 29.27
N ILE A 839 -32.89 39.12 30.07
CA ILE A 839 -32.11 38.35 31.05
C ILE A 839 -33.03 37.71 32.10
N LEU A 840 -33.99 38.49 32.64
CA LEU A 840 -34.95 37.97 33.61
C LEU A 840 -35.77 36.81 33.04
N PHE A 841 -36.26 36.94 31.81
CA PHE A 841 -36.97 35.86 31.13
C PHE A 841 -36.08 34.65 30.88
N GLY A 842 -34.83 34.85 30.45
CA GLY A 842 -33.88 33.77 30.17
C GLY A 842 -33.60 32.86 31.38
N ILE A 843 -33.62 33.40 32.60
CA ILE A 843 -33.44 32.61 33.83
C ILE A 843 -34.76 32.08 34.45
N GLY A 844 -35.91 32.35 33.84
CA GLY A 844 -37.21 31.80 34.27
C GLY A 844 -38.24 32.80 34.78
N GLY A 845 -38.05 34.10 34.60
CA GLY A 845 -39.08 35.17 34.63
C GLY A 845 -39.70 35.52 36.00
N SER A 846 -39.91 34.54 36.88
CA SER A 846 -40.56 34.69 38.19
C SER A 846 -39.60 34.50 39.37
N THR A 847 -38.46 33.85 39.14
CA THR A 847 -37.43 33.57 40.15
C THR A 847 -36.11 34.25 39.75
N PRO A 848 -35.82 35.45 40.27
CA PRO A 848 -34.65 36.25 39.86
C PRO A 848 -33.29 35.71 40.33
N THR A 849 -33.29 34.56 41.02
CA THR A 849 -32.11 33.92 41.63
C THR A 849 -31.60 32.71 40.85
N ASN A 850 -32.29 32.30 39.78
CA ASN A 850 -31.82 31.22 38.93
C ASN A 850 -30.58 31.64 38.14
N VAL A 851 -29.70 30.69 37.88
CA VAL A 851 -28.53 30.85 37.02
C VAL A 851 -28.65 29.86 35.87
N ARG A 852 -28.43 30.33 34.65
CA ARG A 852 -28.31 29.46 33.48
C ARG A 852 -26.87 29.46 33.01
N THR A 853 -26.33 28.30 32.71
CA THR A 853 -24.94 28.13 32.26
C THR A 853 -24.93 27.69 30.81
N GLY A 854 -24.01 28.23 30.01
CA GLY A 854 -23.75 27.77 28.66
C GLY A 854 -23.33 26.30 28.66
N GLN A 855 -23.70 25.57 27.61
CA GLN A 855 -23.46 24.14 27.54
C GLN A 855 -22.37 23.84 26.52
N VAL A 856 -21.19 24.35 26.82
CA VAL A 856 -19.92 24.08 26.13
C VAL A 856 -18.88 23.78 27.23
N PRO A 857 -18.12 22.68 27.15
CA PRO A 857 -17.14 22.29 28.17
C PRO A 857 -15.95 23.23 28.29
#